data_AF-Q31HA7-F1
#
_entry.id   AF-Q31HA7-F1
#
_cell.length_a   1.000
_cell.length_b   1.000
_cell.length_c   1.000
_cell.angle_alpha   90.00
_cell.angle_beta   90.00
_cell.angle_gamma   90.00
#
_symmetry.space_group_name_H-M   'P 1'
#
loop_
_entity.id
_entity.type
_entity.pdbx_description
1 polymer ?
#
loop_
_entity_poly.entity_id
_entity_poly.type
_entity_poly.pdbx_seq_one_letter_code
_entity_poly.pdbx_strand_id
1 'polypeptide(L)'
;MGKIIGIDLGTTNSCVAVMEGKETKVIPNAEGARTTPSIVAYADDGEVLVGDSAKRQAVTNPENTLFAIKRLIGRRADDAVVEKDKDMVSYKIIAADNGDAWVQVGDKKLSPQEVSARTLMKMKKTAEDYLGHEVTEAVITVPAYFNDSQRQATKDAGKIAGLEVKRIINEPTAAALAYGMDKVKADSKIAVYDLGGGTFDISIIEVADLDGEKQVEVLSTNGDTFLGGEDFDNVIVDYIATEFKKDQNVDLKLDKLALQRVREAAEKAKIELSSREQTDINLPYVTADATGPKHLNMKITRAKFESLIEGLVQRSIDPCKTALKDAGLSASEIDDVILVGGSTRVPMVQAAVKEFFGKEPRKDVNPDEAVAMGAAIQGGVLSGDVNDVLLLDVTPLSLGIETMGGVMTKLIEKNTTIPTRKSQTFSTAEDNQSAVTIHVLQGEREVSSGNKSLGQFNLDEIPPAPRGTPQIEVTFDIDANGILNVSAKDKATNKEQHITIQASSGLSEDEIEAMVKDAEAHAAEDAKLKELVEARNQADAMVHGTKKLLDEQGEGVEAAEKEAIEKAIADLEEAIKGDDKAVIDEKTQALATASQKLAEKAYAQPGAEAGAEQQGSANNADDDIVDAEFEEVNDDKK
;
A
#
# COMPACT_ATOMS: atom_id res chain seq x y z
N MET A 1 25.00 -3.94 6.07
CA MET A 1 23.71 -3.22 6.00
C MET A 1 22.98 -3.73 4.78
N GLY A 2 21.73 -4.14 4.93
CA GLY A 2 20.91 -4.55 3.79
C GLY A 2 20.58 -3.37 2.89
N LYS A 3 19.99 -3.63 1.72
CA LYS A 3 19.46 -2.57 0.85
C LYS A 3 18.27 -1.89 1.52
N ILE A 4 18.18 -0.56 1.39
CA ILE A 4 16.98 0.20 1.72
C ILE A 4 16.01 0.09 0.53
N ILE A 5 14.85 -0.54 0.73
CA ILE A 5 13.86 -0.71 -0.33
C ILE A 5 12.92 0.50 -0.40
N GLY A 6 12.43 0.83 -1.58
CA GLY A 6 11.40 1.86 -1.79
C GLY A 6 10.04 1.23 -1.98
N ILE A 7 9.08 1.52 -1.11
CA ILE A 7 7.72 0.99 -1.19
C ILE A 7 6.74 2.12 -1.46
N ASP A 8 6.05 2.02 -2.59
CA ASP A 8 4.78 2.72 -2.81
C ASP A 8 3.64 1.95 -2.15
N LEU A 9 3.15 2.45 -1.02
CA LEU A 9 1.99 1.88 -0.33
C LEU A 9 0.71 2.56 -0.83
N GLY A 10 0.23 2.24 -2.02
CA GLY A 10 -0.99 2.88 -2.57
C GLY A 10 -2.30 2.41 -1.93
N THR A 11 -3.41 3.09 -2.28
CA THR A 11 -4.77 2.73 -1.82
C THR A 11 -5.28 1.44 -2.46
N THR A 12 -4.99 1.26 -3.75
CA THR A 12 -5.50 0.13 -4.56
C THR A 12 -4.40 -0.85 -4.90
N ASN A 13 -3.20 -0.36 -5.22
CA ASN A 13 -2.04 -1.17 -5.55
C ASN A 13 -0.82 -0.63 -4.81
N SER A 14 0.08 -1.52 -4.43
CA SER A 14 1.39 -1.21 -3.88
C SER A 14 2.48 -1.71 -4.81
N CYS A 15 3.63 -1.06 -4.79
CA CYS A 15 4.76 -1.33 -5.68
C CYS A 15 6.06 -1.23 -4.90
N VAL A 16 7.02 -2.11 -5.16
CA VAL A 16 8.33 -2.11 -4.48
C VAL A 16 9.45 -2.02 -5.49
N ALA A 17 10.43 -1.17 -5.20
CA ALA A 17 11.62 -0.98 -6.02
C ALA A 17 12.90 -0.94 -5.17
N VAL A 18 14.02 -1.20 -5.81
CA VAL A 18 15.36 -1.19 -5.21
C VAL A 18 16.35 -0.44 -6.09
N MET A 19 17.47 -0.02 -5.51
CA MET A 19 18.62 0.44 -6.26
C MET A 19 19.50 -0.76 -6.66
N GLU A 20 19.87 -0.85 -7.94
CA GLU A 20 20.92 -1.71 -8.47
C GLU A 20 22.06 -0.82 -9.00
N GLY A 21 23.01 -0.51 -8.13
CA GLY A 21 23.98 0.55 -8.41
C GLY A 21 23.28 1.90 -8.55
N LYS A 22 23.33 2.49 -9.74
CA LYS A 22 22.69 3.79 -10.05
C LYS A 22 21.31 3.66 -10.69
N GLU A 23 20.91 2.46 -11.09
CA GLU A 23 19.62 2.23 -11.74
C GLU A 23 18.57 1.82 -10.72
N THR A 24 17.34 2.29 -10.92
CA THR A 24 16.18 1.86 -10.13
C THR A 24 15.53 0.66 -10.80
N LYS A 25 15.09 -0.32 -10.00
CA LYS A 25 14.40 -1.50 -10.50
C LYS A 25 13.18 -1.82 -9.66
N VAL A 26 12.02 -1.83 -10.31
CA VAL A 26 10.77 -2.34 -9.72
C VAL A 26 10.79 -3.86 -9.77
N ILE A 27 10.44 -4.49 -8.65
CA ILE A 27 10.52 -5.93 -8.45
C ILE A 27 9.15 -6.57 -8.67
N PRO A 28 9.02 -7.57 -9.55
CA PRO A 28 7.79 -8.33 -9.69
C PRO A 28 7.54 -9.18 -8.43
N ASN A 29 6.28 -9.29 -8.02
CA ASN A 29 5.85 -10.16 -6.92
C ASN A 29 5.91 -11.65 -7.33
N ALA A 30 5.60 -12.54 -6.37
CA ALA A 30 5.57 -13.99 -6.60
C ALA A 30 4.56 -14.41 -7.68
N GLU A 31 3.52 -13.60 -7.93
CA GLU A 31 2.54 -13.81 -9.00
C GLU A 31 3.00 -13.27 -10.39
N GLY A 32 4.20 -12.68 -10.47
CA GLY A 32 4.80 -12.12 -11.69
C GLY A 32 4.33 -10.71 -12.06
N ALA A 33 3.51 -10.07 -11.21
CA ALA A 33 3.02 -8.71 -11.41
C ALA A 33 3.96 -7.67 -10.78
N ARG A 34 4.15 -6.52 -11.45
CA ARG A 34 5.01 -5.41 -10.98
C ARG A 34 4.36 -4.56 -9.89
N THR A 35 3.06 -4.72 -9.70
CA THR A 35 2.28 -4.08 -8.63
C THR A 35 1.45 -5.16 -7.95
N THR A 36 1.17 -4.99 -6.67
CA THR A 36 0.38 -5.91 -5.87
C THR A 36 -0.88 -5.21 -5.37
N PRO A 37 -2.09 -5.78 -5.52
CA PRO A 37 -3.30 -5.20 -4.95
C PRO A 37 -3.15 -4.97 -3.44
N SER A 38 -3.53 -3.80 -2.95
CA SER A 38 -3.52 -3.44 -1.53
C SER A 38 -4.77 -4.00 -0.84
N ILE A 39 -4.93 -5.32 -0.93
CA ILE A 39 -6.08 -6.09 -0.46
C ILE A 39 -5.59 -7.19 0.46
N VAL A 40 -6.22 -7.30 1.62
CA VAL A 40 -5.94 -8.32 2.64
C VAL A 40 -7.24 -9.06 2.93
N ALA A 41 -7.23 -10.39 2.88
CA ALA A 41 -8.39 -11.19 3.22
C ALA A 41 -8.06 -12.21 4.30
N TYR A 42 -9.01 -12.40 5.21
CA TYR A 42 -8.94 -13.45 6.23
C TYR A 42 -9.89 -14.56 5.82
N ALA A 43 -9.32 -15.72 5.47
CA ALA A 43 -10.05 -16.89 5.07
C ALA A 43 -10.66 -17.61 6.30
N ASP A 44 -11.67 -18.45 6.05
CA ASP A 44 -12.41 -19.16 7.11
C ASP A 44 -11.54 -20.20 7.86
N ASP A 45 -10.48 -20.70 7.22
CA ASP A 45 -9.49 -21.61 7.80
C ASP A 45 -8.39 -20.89 8.62
N GLY A 46 -8.43 -19.55 8.66
CA GLY A 46 -7.46 -18.71 9.36
C GLY A 46 -6.32 -18.19 8.50
N GLU A 47 -6.21 -18.60 7.23
CA GLU A 47 -5.18 -18.09 6.32
C GLU A 47 -5.37 -16.58 6.06
N VAL A 48 -4.26 -15.83 6.08
CA VAL A 48 -4.23 -14.41 5.71
C VAL A 48 -3.71 -14.26 4.29
N LEU A 49 -4.59 -13.92 3.36
CA LEU A 49 -4.28 -13.71 1.96
C LEU A 49 -3.96 -12.23 1.71
N VAL A 50 -2.95 -11.95 0.87
CA VAL A 50 -2.56 -10.58 0.49
C VAL A 50 -2.31 -10.49 -1.01
N GLY A 51 -2.83 -9.45 -1.65
CA GLY A 51 -2.61 -9.19 -3.08
C GLY A 51 -3.61 -9.89 -3.99
N ASP A 52 -3.12 -10.50 -5.08
CA ASP A 52 -3.97 -11.15 -6.08
C ASP A 52 -4.78 -12.32 -5.52
N SER A 53 -4.23 -13.07 -4.56
CA SER A 53 -4.96 -14.14 -3.87
C SER A 53 -6.17 -13.59 -3.11
N ALA A 54 -5.98 -12.51 -2.35
CA ALA A 54 -7.05 -11.83 -1.64
C ALA A 54 -8.08 -11.22 -2.63
N LYS A 55 -7.62 -10.60 -3.72
CA LYS A 55 -8.51 -10.02 -4.75
C LYS A 55 -9.41 -11.08 -5.39
N ARG A 56 -8.90 -12.28 -5.70
CA ARG A 56 -9.67 -13.34 -6.38
C ARG A 56 -10.84 -13.87 -5.55
N GLN A 57 -10.67 -13.98 -4.23
CA GLN A 57 -11.71 -14.52 -3.34
C GLN A 57 -12.67 -13.47 -2.77
N ALA A 58 -12.43 -12.18 -3.04
CA ALA A 58 -13.22 -11.06 -2.51
C ALA A 58 -14.72 -11.21 -2.80
N VAL A 59 -15.05 -11.77 -3.97
CA VAL A 59 -16.43 -12.02 -4.41
C VAL A 59 -17.20 -13.01 -3.52
N THR A 60 -16.51 -14.01 -2.94
CA THR A 60 -17.11 -15.02 -2.06
C THR A 60 -16.96 -14.70 -0.58
N ASN A 61 -16.08 -13.77 -0.22
CA ASN A 61 -15.78 -13.40 1.16
C ASN A 61 -15.75 -11.87 1.36
N PRO A 62 -16.81 -11.13 0.99
CA PRO A 62 -16.76 -9.67 0.94
C PRO A 62 -16.62 -9.00 2.32
N GLU A 63 -17.06 -9.66 3.41
CA GLU A 63 -17.03 -9.09 4.76
C GLU A 63 -15.65 -9.19 5.42
N ASN A 64 -14.86 -10.22 5.08
CA ASN A 64 -13.52 -10.44 5.62
C ASN A 64 -12.40 -10.08 4.63
N THR A 65 -12.76 -9.43 3.50
CA THR A 65 -11.80 -8.89 2.53
C THR A 65 -11.71 -7.38 2.66
N LEU A 66 -10.55 -6.93 3.10
CA LEU A 66 -10.22 -5.54 3.39
C LEU A 66 -9.49 -4.92 2.22
N PHE A 67 -9.97 -3.78 1.74
CA PHE A 67 -9.40 -3.01 0.63
C PHE A 67 -9.56 -1.51 0.92
N ALA A 68 -8.83 -0.65 0.22
CA ALA A 68 -8.87 0.81 0.41
C ALA A 68 -8.61 1.27 1.87
N ILE A 69 -7.93 0.45 2.68
CA ILE A 69 -7.64 0.72 4.10
C ILE A 69 -6.80 1.99 4.30
N LYS A 70 -6.02 2.38 3.28
CA LYS A 70 -5.32 3.67 3.26
C LYS A 70 -6.27 4.89 3.37
N ARG A 71 -7.56 4.76 3.06
CA ARG A 71 -8.56 5.81 3.32
C ARG A 71 -8.91 5.94 4.81
N LEU A 72 -8.67 4.90 5.62
CA LEU A 72 -8.98 4.86 7.05
C LEU A 72 -7.76 5.15 7.94
N ILE A 73 -6.54 4.89 7.44
CA ILE A 73 -5.31 5.03 8.22
C ILE A 73 -5.17 6.46 8.80
N GLY A 74 -4.92 6.55 10.10
CA GLY A 74 -4.78 7.82 10.84
C GLY A 74 -6.05 8.67 10.93
N ARG A 75 -7.25 8.08 10.75
CA ARG A 75 -8.54 8.78 10.87
C ARG A 75 -9.34 8.30 12.09
N ARG A 76 -10.25 9.16 12.54
CA ARG A 76 -11.21 8.82 13.60
C ARG A 76 -12.49 8.23 13.02
N ALA A 77 -13.16 7.37 13.79
CA ALA A 77 -14.39 6.71 13.35
C ALA A 77 -15.58 7.66 13.16
N ASP A 78 -15.49 8.87 13.72
CA ASP A 78 -16.45 9.98 13.63
C ASP A 78 -16.05 11.05 12.59
N ASP A 79 -14.93 10.89 11.89
CA ASP A 79 -14.57 11.78 10.78
C ASP A 79 -15.62 11.65 9.66
N ALA A 80 -16.12 12.78 9.14
CA ALA A 80 -17.19 12.81 8.13
C ALA A 80 -16.86 12.03 6.84
N VAL A 81 -15.58 11.84 6.53
CA VAL A 81 -15.12 11.04 5.39
C VAL A 81 -15.20 9.53 5.69
N VAL A 82 -14.93 9.10 6.92
CA VAL A 82 -15.06 7.70 7.34
C VAL A 82 -16.53 7.29 7.38
N GLU A 83 -17.42 8.21 7.74
CA GLU A 83 -18.86 7.94 7.69
C GLU A 83 -19.34 7.64 6.26
N LYS A 84 -18.77 8.30 5.25
CA LYS A 84 -19.06 7.97 3.83
C LYS A 84 -18.50 6.61 3.44
N ASP A 85 -17.29 6.28 3.90
CA ASP A 85 -16.67 4.98 3.61
C ASP A 85 -17.50 3.81 4.15
N LYS A 86 -18.18 3.96 5.29
CA LYS A 86 -19.05 2.91 5.87
C LYS A 86 -20.13 2.43 4.89
N ASP A 87 -20.67 3.33 4.06
CA ASP A 87 -21.67 2.99 3.04
C ASP A 87 -21.04 2.43 1.75
N MET A 88 -19.73 2.64 1.57
CA MET A 88 -18.99 2.31 0.35
C MET A 88 -18.27 0.96 0.40
N VAL A 89 -18.08 0.36 1.57
CA VAL A 89 -17.34 -0.90 1.76
C VAL A 89 -18.25 -2.05 2.18
N SER A 90 -17.76 -3.29 2.07
CA SER A 90 -18.49 -4.50 2.50
C SER A 90 -18.10 -4.99 3.89
N TYR A 91 -16.87 -4.72 4.31
CA TYR A 91 -16.36 -5.01 5.64
C TYR A 91 -16.87 -3.98 6.66
N LYS A 92 -16.74 -4.28 7.95
CA LYS A 92 -17.27 -3.44 9.02
C LYS A 92 -16.22 -2.47 9.54
N ILE A 93 -16.49 -1.16 9.47
CA ILE A 93 -15.70 -0.11 10.13
C ILE A 93 -16.29 0.17 11.52
N ILE A 94 -15.44 0.21 12.54
CA ILE A 94 -15.81 0.39 13.95
C ILE A 94 -14.96 1.49 14.61
N ALA A 95 -15.39 1.98 15.76
CA ALA A 95 -14.56 2.80 16.63
C ALA A 95 -13.71 1.92 17.54
N ALA A 96 -12.41 2.20 17.61
CA ALA A 96 -11.53 1.72 18.67
C ALA A 96 -11.84 2.41 20.01
N ASP A 97 -11.19 1.96 21.08
CA ASP A 97 -11.42 2.49 22.43
C ASP A 97 -11.01 3.98 22.55
N ASN A 98 -10.01 4.43 21.78
CA ASN A 98 -9.60 5.84 21.65
C ASN A 98 -10.46 6.64 20.63
N GLY A 99 -11.37 5.99 19.92
CA GLY A 99 -12.23 6.55 18.87
C GLY A 99 -11.68 6.50 17.45
N ASP A 100 -10.54 5.85 17.22
CA ASP A 100 -9.98 5.68 15.87
C ASP A 100 -10.83 4.77 14.99
N ALA A 101 -10.74 5.00 13.67
CA ALA A 101 -11.40 4.15 12.68
C ALA A 101 -10.65 2.83 12.55
N TRP A 102 -11.22 1.76 13.12
CA TRP A 102 -10.71 0.40 13.00
C TRP A 102 -11.65 -0.44 12.14
N VAL A 103 -11.21 -1.64 11.77
CA VAL A 103 -12.05 -2.61 11.04
C VAL A 103 -12.29 -3.85 11.89
N GLN A 104 -13.41 -4.52 11.63
CA GLN A 104 -13.77 -5.76 12.30
C GLN A 104 -13.90 -6.90 11.28
N VAL A 105 -13.17 -7.98 11.52
CA VAL A 105 -13.18 -9.22 10.74
C VAL A 105 -13.55 -10.36 11.69
N GLY A 106 -14.74 -10.94 11.51
CA GLY A 106 -15.33 -11.83 12.50
C GLY A 106 -15.37 -11.18 13.90
N ASP A 107 -14.70 -11.81 14.87
CA ASP A 107 -14.58 -11.29 16.24
C ASP A 107 -13.32 -10.43 16.47
N LYS A 108 -12.39 -10.38 15.51
CA LYS A 108 -11.15 -9.61 15.63
C LYS A 108 -11.37 -8.14 15.26
N LYS A 109 -10.88 -7.23 16.10
CA LYS A 109 -10.76 -5.80 15.80
C LYS A 109 -9.32 -5.55 15.34
N LEU A 110 -9.16 -4.92 14.18
CA LEU A 110 -7.86 -4.69 13.55
C LEU A 110 -7.67 -3.21 13.29
N SER A 111 -6.47 -2.70 13.56
CA SER A 111 -6.11 -1.32 13.22
C SER A 111 -5.80 -1.21 11.71
N PRO A 112 -6.03 -0.04 11.08
CA PRO A 112 -5.58 0.18 9.70
C PRO A 112 -4.07 -0.03 9.50
N GLN A 113 -3.27 0.24 10.53
CA GLN A 113 -1.82 0.04 10.54
C GLN A 113 -1.46 -1.45 10.44
N GLU A 114 -2.13 -2.30 11.22
CA GLU A 114 -1.93 -3.75 11.19
C GLU A 114 -2.29 -4.35 9.82
N VAL A 115 -3.40 -3.92 9.23
CA VAL A 115 -3.82 -4.39 7.90
C VAL A 115 -2.86 -3.88 6.82
N SER A 116 -2.41 -2.62 6.90
CA SER A 116 -1.41 -2.06 5.98
C SER A 116 -0.05 -2.76 6.14
N ALA A 117 0.31 -3.17 7.35
CA ALA A 117 1.52 -3.93 7.63
C ALA A 117 1.55 -5.27 6.88
N ARG A 118 0.40 -5.95 6.71
CA ARG A 118 0.32 -7.16 5.87
C ARG A 118 0.70 -6.91 4.42
N THR A 119 0.27 -5.78 3.87
CA THR A 119 0.67 -5.37 2.52
C THR A 119 2.17 -5.08 2.46
N LEU A 120 2.71 -4.36 3.45
CA LEU A 120 4.13 -4.05 3.56
C LEU A 120 4.99 -5.32 3.74
N MET A 121 4.55 -6.30 4.51
CA MET A 121 5.21 -7.60 4.65
C MET A 121 5.30 -8.33 3.31
N LYS A 122 4.23 -8.32 2.50
CA LYS A 122 4.30 -8.89 1.14
C LYS A 122 5.30 -8.14 0.26
N MET A 123 5.43 -6.82 0.41
CA MET A 123 6.42 -6.01 -0.34
C MET A 123 7.85 -6.31 0.12
N LYS A 124 8.07 -6.39 1.44
CA LYS A 124 9.34 -6.83 2.07
C LYS A 124 9.73 -8.20 1.53
N LYS A 125 8.84 -9.19 1.61
CA LYS A 125 9.06 -10.55 1.12
C LYS A 125 9.37 -10.60 -0.37
N THR A 126 8.66 -9.80 -1.18
CA THR A 126 8.92 -9.67 -2.62
C THR A 126 10.35 -9.17 -2.90
N ALA A 127 10.82 -8.18 -2.13
CA ALA A 127 12.19 -7.70 -2.25
C ALA A 127 13.22 -8.72 -1.74
N GLU A 128 12.94 -9.42 -0.64
CA GLU A 128 13.81 -10.47 -0.08
C GLU A 128 13.99 -11.64 -1.05
N ASP A 129 12.90 -12.10 -1.67
CA ASP A 129 12.93 -13.17 -2.68
C ASP A 129 13.78 -12.80 -3.88
N TYR A 130 13.76 -11.53 -4.27
CA TYR A 130 14.56 -11.02 -5.38
C TYR A 130 16.04 -10.82 -4.99
N LEU A 131 16.31 -10.32 -3.79
CA LEU A 131 17.66 -9.98 -3.33
C LEU A 131 18.43 -11.19 -2.77
N GLY A 132 17.73 -12.23 -2.34
CA GLY A 132 18.33 -13.43 -1.73
C GLY A 132 18.85 -13.22 -0.31
N HIS A 133 18.46 -12.14 0.37
CA HIS A 133 18.82 -11.85 1.76
C HIS A 133 17.72 -11.06 2.47
N GLU A 134 17.75 -11.03 3.80
CA GLU A 134 16.78 -10.29 4.61
C GLU A 134 16.81 -8.77 4.34
N VAL A 135 15.63 -8.15 4.37
CA VAL A 135 15.43 -6.70 4.23
C VAL A 135 14.83 -6.15 5.52
N THR A 136 15.51 -5.19 6.14
CA THR A 136 15.09 -4.59 7.42
C THR A 136 14.81 -3.09 7.33
N GLU A 137 15.17 -2.40 6.25
CA GLU A 137 15.10 -0.95 6.12
C GLU A 137 14.30 -0.55 4.88
N ALA A 138 13.43 0.47 5.01
CA ALA A 138 12.60 0.93 3.90
C ALA A 138 12.38 2.45 3.88
N VAL A 139 12.12 2.98 2.68
CA VAL A 139 11.45 4.25 2.45
C VAL A 139 10.01 3.95 2.03
N ILE A 140 9.03 4.54 2.71
CA ILE A 140 7.59 4.29 2.46
C ILE A 140 6.93 5.59 2.01
N THR A 141 6.07 5.51 0.99
CA THR A 141 5.39 6.68 0.44
C THR A 141 4.10 7.02 1.19
N VAL A 142 3.75 8.31 1.18
CA VAL A 142 2.45 8.82 1.61
C VAL A 142 1.96 9.92 0.66
N PRO A 143 0.64 10.14 0.55
CA PRO A 143 0.10 11.29 -0.16
C PRO A 143 0.68 12.59 0.42
N ALA A 144 1.01 13.56 -0.43
CA ALA A 144 1.63 14.80 0.02
C ALA A 144 0.76 15.53 1.05
N TYR A 145 -0.56 15.47 0.87
CA TYR A 145 -1.53 16.13 1.74
C TYR A 145 -1.93 15.31 2.99
N PHE A 146 -1.24 14.21 3.31
CA PHE A 146 -1.44 13.50 4.58
C PHE A 146 -1.11 14.40 5.78
N ASN A 147 -1.99 14.36 6.78
CA ASN A 147 -1.79 15.02 8.06
C ASN A 147 -0.83 14.23 8.96
N ASP A 148 -0.49 14.80 10.12
CA ASP A 148 0.47 14.21 11.06
C ASP A 148 0.08 12.79 11.53
N SER A 149 -1.18 12.58 11.94
CA SER A 149 -1.67 11.27 12.40
C SER A 149 -1.62 10.20 11.31
N GLN A 150 -1.86 10.57 10.06
CA GLN A 150 -1.78 9.65 8.93
C GLN A 150 -0.33 9.26 8.62
N ARG A 151 0.61 10.21 8.66
CA ARG A 151 2.05 9.96 8.48
C ARG A 151 2.60 9.04 9.57
N GLN A 152 2.25 9.33 10.83
CA GLN A 152 2.66 8.51 11.96
C GLN A 152 2.08 7.09 11.84
N ALA A 153 0.78 6.95 11.54
CA ALA A 153 0.15 5.65 11.36
C ALA A 153 0.77 4.82 10.21
N THR A 154 1.16 5.46 9.09
CA THR A 154 1.89 4.75 8.02
C THR A 154 3.29 4.33 8.47
N LYS A 155 3.99 5.15 9.25
CA LYS A 155 5.28 4.79 9.85
C LYS A 155 5.15 3.60 10.82
N ASP A 156 4.09 3.60 11.63
CA ASP A 156 3.78 2.51 12.55
C ASP A 156 3.47 1.21 11.80
N ALA A 157 2.74 1.28 10.67
CA ALA A 157 2.51 0.12 9.81
C ALA A 157 3.84 -0.48 9.29
N GLY A 158 4.81 0.36 8.95
CA GLY A 158 6.17 -0.09 8.60
C GLY A 158 6.87 -0.81 9.75
N LYS A 159 6.80 -0.26 10.96
CA LYS A 159 7.35 -0.89 12.16
C LYS A 159 6.69 -2.24 12.46
N ILE A 160 5.36 -2.33 12.37
CA ILE A 160 4.60 -3.59 12.53
C ILE A 160 5.01 -4.62 11.46
N ALA A 161 5.37 -4.18 10.26
CA ALA A 161 5.85 -5.05 9.18
C ALA A 161 7.32 -5.51 9.34
N GLY A 162 7.99 -5.14 10.43
CA GLY A 162 9.41 -5.45 10.66
C GLY A 162 10.37 -4.61 9.82
N LEU A 163 9.96 -3.40 9.42
CA LEU A 163 10.79 -2.45 8.66
C LEU A 163 11.16 -1.25 9.53
N GLU A 164 12.45 -0.94 9.61
CA GLU A 164 12.94 0.37 10.04
C GLU A 164 12.65 1.39 8.94
N VAL A 165 11.64 2.23 9.17
CA VAL A 165 11.24 3.28 8.21
C VAL A 165 12.24 4.44 8.26
N LYS A 166 13.19 4.44 7.32
CA LYS A 166 14.27 5.44 7.22
C LYS A 166 13.76 6.80 6.78
N ARG A 167 12.70 6.81 5.96
CA ARG A 167 12.04 8.02 5.49
C ARG A 167 10.59 7.73 5.11
N ILE A 168 9.69 8.63 5.50
CA ILE A 168 8.39 8.81 4.85
C ILE A 168 8.58 9.86 3.77
N ILE A 169 8.32 9.50 2.51
CA ILE A 169 8.44 10.41 1.36
C ILE A 169 7.07 10.72 0.77
N ASN A 170 6.86 11.96 0.34
CA ASN A 170 5.63 12.35 -0.35
C ASN A 170 5.58 11.74 -1.76
N GLU A 171 4.43 11.20 -2.16
CA GLU A 171 4.23 10.53 -3.46
C GLU A 171 4.62 11.40 -4.67
N PRO A 172 4.16 12.67 -4.78
CA PRO A 172 4.59 13.54 -5.88
C PRO A 172 6.09 13.83 -5.88
N THR A 173 6.70 13.91 -4.69
CA THR A 173 8.14 14.13 -4.53
C THR A 173 8.93 12.92 -5.01
N ALA A 174 8.49 11.71 -4.66
CA ALA A 174 9.08 10.48 -5.17
C ALA A 174 8.97 10.41 -6.70
N ALA A 175 7.80 10.69 -7.27
CA ALA A 175 7.64 10.73 -8.72
C ALA A 175 8.54 11.79 -9.40
N ALA A 176 8.74 12.94 -8.76
CA ALA A 176 9.67 13.96 -9.24
C ALA A 176 11.14 13.49 -9.20
N LEU A 177 11.57 12.76 -8.16
CA LEU A 177 12.91 12.13 -8.12
C LEU A 177 13.10 11.15 -9.27
N ALA A 178 12.12 10.27 -9.51
CA ALA A 178 12.17 9.31 -10.62
C ALA A 178 12.21 10.00 -12.00
N TYR A 179 11.55 11.15 -12.15
CA TYR A 179 11.64 11.98 -13.36
C TYR A 179 13.00 12.71 -13.48
N GLY A 180 13.44 13.32 -12.39
CA GLY A 180 14.56 14.25 -12.33
C GLY A 180 15.93 13.61 -12.58
N MET A 181 16.11 12.35 -12.16
CA MET A 181 17.41 11.65 -12.28
C MET A 181 17.89 11.52 -13.72
N ASP A 182 17.01 11.19 -14.67
CA ASP A 182 17.43 10.89 -16.05
C ASP A 182 17.16 12.03 -17.04
N LYS A 183 16.15 12.87 -16.77
CA LYS A 183 15.49 13.64 -17.85
C LYS A 183 15.72 15.13 -17.79
N VAL A 184 16.02 15.67 -16.61
CA VAL A 184 16.22 17.11 -16.43
C VAL A 184 17.68 17.45 -16.72
N LYS A 185 17.88 18.30 -17.74
CA LYS A 185 19.18 18.81 -18.20
C LYS A 185 19.40 20.29 -17.91
N ALA A 186 18.35 20.97 -17.48
CA ALA A 186 18.31 22.39 -17.19
C ALA A 186 17.25 22.62 -16.12
N ASP A 187 17.37 23.72 -15.37
CA ASP A 187 16.40 24.10 -14.37
C ASP A 187 14.98 24.10 -14.95
N SER A 188 14.06 23.42 -14.27
CA SER A 188 12.69 23.23 -14.73
C SER A 188 11.70 23.26 -13.58
N LYS A 189 10.54 23.87 -13.83
CA LYS A 189 9.39 23.86 -12.91
C LYS A 189 8.40 22.83 -13.39
N ILE A 190 8.14 21.81 -12.59
CA ILE A 190 7.24 20.72 -12.94
C ILE A 190 5.99 20.74 -12.06
N ALA A 191 4.87 20.32 -12.63
CA ALA A 191 3.65 20.04 -11.88
C ALA A 191 3.40 18.53 -11.87
N VAL A 192 3.46 17.92 -10.69
CA VAL A 192 3.15 16.50 -10.51
C VAL A 192 1.70 16.37 -10.06
N TYR A 193 0.85 15.92 -10.97
CA TYR A 193 -0.57 15.65 -10.73
C TYR A 193 -0.73 14.15 -10.47
N ASP A 194 -0.99 13.79 -9.22
CA ASP A 194 -1.13 12.40 -8.78
C ASP A 194 -2.59 12.10 -8.43
N LEU A 195 -3.27 11.30 -9.24
CA LEU A 195 -4.64 10.86 -8.98
C LEU A 195 -4.67 9.32 -8.91
N GLY A 196 -4.59 8.84 -7.68
CA GLY A 196 -4.55 7.41 -7.37
C GLY A 196 -5.92 6.77 -7.19
N GLY A 197 -5.95 5.73 -6.35
CA GLY A 197 -7.16 4.98 -6.00
C GLY A 197 -8.05 5.70 -4.98
N GLY A 198 -7.49 6.41 -4.01
CA GLY A 198 -8.28 7.11 -2.98
C GLY A 198 -7.82 8.53 -2.64
N THR A 199 -6.70 8.97 -3.20
CA THR A 199 -6.12 10.30 -2.93
C THR A 199 -5.75 11.01 -4.21
N PHE A 200 -5.81 12.34 -4.12
CA PHE A 200 -5.37 13.27 -5.14
C PHE A 200 -4.36 14.23 -4.54
N ASP A 201 -3.19 14.39 -5.17
CA ASP A 201 -2.18 15.37 -4.82
C ASP A 201 -1.74 16.16 -6.06
N ILE A 202 -1.39 17.43 -5.83
CA ILE A 202 -0.72 18.28 -6.80
C ILE A 202 0.46 18.98 -6.11
N SER A 203 1.66 18.75 -6.62
CA SER A 203 2.87 19.45 -6.16
C SER A 203 3.51 20.22 -7.30
N ILE A 204 3.91 21.46 -7.01
CA ILE A 204 4.73 22.27 -7.90
C ILE A 204 6.17 22.20 -7.41
N ILE A 205 7.07 21.70 -8.24
CA ILE A 205 8.42 21.32 -7.86
C ILE A 205 9.41 21.98 -8.81
N GLU A 206 10.46 22.57 -8.27
CA GLU A 206 11.60 23.05 -9.03
C GLU A 206 12.70 21.99 -9.00
N VAL A 207 13.15 21.59 -10.19
CA VAL A 207 14.31 20.70 -10.35
C VAL A 207 15.42 21.51 -10.99
N ALA A 208 16.49 21.76 -10.24
CA ALA A 208 17.64 22.55 -10.66
C ALA A 208 18.94 21.75 -10.58
N ASP A 209 19.92 22.09 -11.40
CA ASP A 209 21.29 21.58 -11.29
C ASP A 209 22.19 22.68 -10.70
N LEU A 210 22.55 22.51 -9.43
CA LEU A 210 23.37 23.47 -8.69
C LEU A 210 24.75 22.85 -8.43
N ASP A 211 25.75 23.33 -9.17
CA ASP A 211 27.14 22.88 -9.04
C ASP A 211 27.35 21.36 -9.22
N GLY A 212 26.50 20.70 -10.02
CA GLY A 212 26.53 19.25 -10.26
C GLY A 212 25.64 18.45 -9.32
N GLU A 213 25.03 19.10 -8.32
CA GLU A 213 24.03 18.51 -7.43
C GLU A 213 22.62 18.83 -7.94
N LYS A 214 21.81 17.79 -8.17
CA LYS A 214 20.41 17.95 -8.52
C LYS A 214 19.61 18.32 -7.29
N GLN A 215 19.11 19.55 -7.24
CA GLN A 215 18.16 20.01 -6.23
C GLN A 215 16.74 19.74 -6.72
N VAL A 216 15.95 19.06 -5.90
CA VAL A 216 14.50 18.89 -6.07
C VAL A 216 13.82 19.61 -4.92
N GLU A 217 13.19 20.74 -5.21
CA GLU A 217 12.54 21.60 -4.22
C GLU A 217 11.04 21.68 -4.46
N VAL A 218 10.26 21.29 -3.46
CA VAL A 218 8.79 21.43 -3.49
C VAL A 218 8.45 22.87 -3.14
N LEU A 219 7.95 23.63 -4.13
CA LEU A 219 7.55 25.03 -3.93
C LEU A 219 6.18 25.13 -3.24
N SER A 220 5.28 24.22 -3.58
CA SER A 220 3.96 24.12 -2.95
C SER A 220 3.33 22.75 -3.19
N THR A 221 2.43 22.37 -2.29
CA THR A 221 1.59 21.19 -2.45
C THR A 221 0.15 21.45 -2.01
N ASN A 222 -0.79 20.74 -2.63
CA ASN A 222 -2.19 20.73 -2.25
C ASN A 222 -2.83 19.41 -2.67
N GLY A 223 -4.06 19.12 -2.24
CA GLY A 223 -4.69 17.86 -2.59
C GLY A 223 -6.05 17.63 -1.95
N ASP A 224 -6.57 16.44 -2.17
CA ASP A 224 -7.78 15.90 -1.53
C ASP A 224 -7.51 14.43 -1.17
N THR A 225 -7.37 14.16 0.13
CA THR A 225 -7.09 12.80 0.64
C THR A 225 -8.33 11.88 0.62
N PHE A 226 -9.41 12.32 -0.01
CA PHE A 226 -10.67 11.59 -0.20
C PHE A 226 -11.24 11.83 -1.61
N LEU A 227 -10.37 11.68 -2.62
CA LEU A 227 -10.69 11.78 -4.04
C LEU A 227 -9.80 10.82 -4.84
N GLY A 228 -10.38 9.84 -5.52
CA GLY A 228 -9.62 8.92 -6.37
C GLY A 228 -10.48 7.96 -7.19
N GLY A 229 -9.83 6.93 -7.71
CA GLY A 229 -10.45 5.89 -8.54
C GLY A 229 -11.60 5.13 -7.88
N GLU A 230 -11.60 4.97 -6.55
CA GLU A 230 -12.69 4.38 -5.79
C GLU A 230 -13.96 5.22 -5.90
N ASP A 231 -13.85 6.56 -5.87
CA ASP A 231 -15.01 7.44 -6.03
C ASP A 231 -15.56 7.37 -7.46
N PHE A 232 -14.69 7.11 -8.44
CA PHE A 232 -15.09 6.91 -9.85
C PHE A 232 -15.83 5.57 -10.01
N ASP A 233 -15.39 4.52 -9.30
CA ASP A 233 -16.07 3.23 -9.31
C ASP A 233 -17.45 3.35 -8.66
N ASN A 234 -17.55 4.06 -7.53
CA ASN A 234 -18.81 4.22 -6.80
C ASN A 234 -19.88 4.95 -7.60
N VAL A 235 -19.53 5.96 -8.41
CA VAL A 235 -20.55 6.60 -9.28
C VAL A 235 -21.06 5.66 -10.38
N ILE A 236 -20.24 4.71 -10.85
CA ILE A 236 -20.67 3.66 -11.78
C ILE A 236 -21.54 2.63 -11.04
N VAL A 237 -21.16 2.20 -9.84
CA VAL A 237 -21.94 1.28 -8.99
C VAL A 237 -23.32 1.86 -8.70
N ASP A 238 -23.39 3.14 -8.31
CA ASP A 238 -24.64 3.85 -8.06
C ASP A 238 -25.52 3.94 -9.31
N TYR A 239 -24.91 4.21 -10.46
CA TYR A 239 -25.60 4.22 -11.75
C TYR A 239 -26.16 2.82 -12.08
N ILE A 240 -25.35 1.77 -11.95
CA ILE A 240 -25.77 0.38 -12.20
C ILE A 240 -26.92 0.00 -11.27
N ALA A 241 -26.79 0.23 -9.97
CA ALA A 241 -27.82 -0.10 -8.98
C ALA A 241 -29.13 0.66 -9.25
N THR A 242 -29.04 1.95 -9.60
CA THR A 242 -30.20 2.77 -9.93
C THR A 242 -30.93 2.27 -11.18
N GLU A 243 -30.20 2.01 -12.27
CA GLU A 243 -30.81 1.53 -13.52
C GLU A 243 -31.33 0.10 -13.39
N PHE A 244 -30.62 -0.79 -12.68
CA PHE A 244 -31.11 -2.14 -12.42
C PHE A 244 -32.37 -2.15 -11.55
N LYS A 245 -32.45 -1.28 -10.54
CA LYS A 245 -33.67 -1.10 -9.73
C LYS A 245 -34.84 -0.59 -10.57
N LYS A 246 -34.60 0.28 -11.55
CA LYS A 246 -35.66 0.74 -12.47
C LYS A 246 -36.16 -0.37 -13.38
N ASP A 247 -35.26 -1.20 -13.91
CA ASP A 247 -35.58 -2.24 -14.90
C ASP A 247 -36.13 -3.52 -14.25
N GLN A 248 -35.51 -3.98 -13.16
CA GLN A 248 -35.82 -5.28 -12.52
C GLN A 248 -36.57 -5.14 -11.19
N ASN A 249 -36.74 -3.92 -10.66
CA ASN A 249 -37.34 -3.66 -9.34
C ASN A 249 -36.67 -4.40 -8.18
N VAL A 250 -35.35 -4.61 -8.28
CA VAL A 250 -34.51 -5.22 -7.24
C VAL A 250 -33.37 -4.26 -6.89
N ASP A 251 -33.14 -4.05 -5.59
CA ASP A 251 -32.07 -3.18 -5.10
C ASP A 251 -30.79 -3.99 -4.83
N LEU A 252 -29.83 -3.92 -5.75
CA LEU A 252 -28.57 -4.66 -5.64
C LEU A 252 -27.70 -4.22 -4.45
N LYS A 253 -27.96 -3.03 -3.87
CA LYS A 253 -27.19 -2.56 -2.71
C LYS A 253 -27.50 -3.34 -1.44
N LEU A 254 -28.64 -4.06 -1.40
CA LEU A 254 -29.04 -4.87 -0.25
C LEU A 254 -28.41 -6.27 -0.25
N ASP A 255 -27.86 -6.71 -1.39
CA ASP A 255 -27.23 -8.01 -1.56
C ASP A 255 -25.71 -7.84 -1.63
N LYS A 256 -25.00 -8.18 -0.56
CA LYS A 256 -23.55 -7.94 -0.43
C LYS A 256 -22.73 -8.69 -1.48
N LEU A 257 -23.13 -9.92 -1.84
CA LEU A 257 -22.44 -10.70 -2.87
C LEU A 257 -22.67 -10.09 -4.25
N ALA A 258 -23.91 -9.68 -4.54
CA ALA A 258 -24.22 -8.99 -5.79
C ALA A 258 -23.46 -7.66 -5.90
N LEU A 259 -23.43 -6.87 -4.82
CA LEU A 259 -22.75 -5.58 -4.77
C LEU A 259 -21.25 -5.72 -5.03
N GLN A 260 -20.59 -6.72 -4.45
CA GLN A 260 -19.17 -6.98 -4.68
C GLN A 260 -18.89 -7.29 -6.17
N ARG A 261 -19.72 -8.12 -6.80
CA ARG A 261 -19.62 -8.41 -8.25
C ARG A 261 -19.84 -7.16 -9.10
N VAL A 262 -20.77 -6.29 -8.69
CA VAL A 262 -21.04 -5.02 -9.36
C VAL A 262 -19.84 -4.08 -9.23
N ARG A 263 -19.17 -4.01 -8.07
CA ARG A 263 -17.94 -3.21 -7.87
C ARG A 263 -16.82 -3.66 -8.80
N GLU A 264 -16.52 -4.95 -8.86
CA GLU A 264 -15.49 -5.48 -9.76
C GLU A 264 -15.82 -5.19 -11.24
N ALA A 265 -17.09 -5.34 -11.62
CA ALA A 265 -17.52 -5.02 -12.97
C ALA A 265 -17.47 -3.52 -13.28
N ALA A 266 -17.74 -2.65 -12.29
CA ALA A 266 -17.64 -1.21 -12.41
C ALA A 266 -16.19 -0.75 -12.59
N GLU A 267 -15.26 -1.26 -11.78
CA GLU A 267 -13.81 -1.00 -11.92
C GLU A 267 -13.32 -1.42 -13.31
N LYS A 268 -13.68 -2.64 -13.74
CA LYS A 268 -13.33 -3.14 -15.07
C LYS A 268 -13.90 -2.27 -16.18
N ALA A 269 -15.17 -1.86 -16.07
CA ALA A 269 -15.80 -0.99 -17.05
C ALA A 269 -15.11 0.38 -17.12
N LYS A 270 -14.79 0.99 -15.97
CA LYS A 270 -14.01 2.24 -15.88
C LYS A 270 -12.69 2.12 -16.65
N ILE A 271 -11.92 1.06 -16.39
CA ILE A 271 -10.62 0.83 -17.02
C ILE A 271 -10.77 0.60 -18.53
N GLU A 272 -11.73 -0.20 -18.97
CA GLU A 272 -11.98 -0.43 -20.40
C GLU A 272 -12.34 0.87 -21.14
N LEU A 273 -13.15 1.74 -20.51
CA LEU A 273 -13.58 3.02 -21.07
C LEU A 273 -12.43 4.03 -21.23
N SER A 274 -11.29 3.83 -20.57
CA SER A 274 -10.08 4.64 -20.83
C SER A 274 -9.47 4.38 -22.21
N SER A 275 -9.80 3.25 -22.86
CA SER A 275 -9.31 2.90 -24.20
C SER A 275 -10.43 2.68 -25.23
N ARG A 276 -11.66 2.40 -24.78
CA ARG A 276 -12.84 2.15 -25.61
C ARG A 276 -13.89 3.24 -25.45
N GLU A 277 -14.70 3.45 -26.48
CA GLU A 277 -15.85 4.39 -26.41
C GLU A 277 -17.08 3.79 -25.71
N GLN A 278 -17.15 2.47 -25.60
CA GLN A 278 -18.22 1.75 -24.91
C GLN A 278 -17.71 0.41 -24.34
N THR A 279 -18.36 -0.08 -23.30
CA THR A 279 -18.15 -1.41 -22.71
C THR A 279 -19.50 -2.00 -22.28
N ASP A 280 -19.55 -3.32 -22.17
CA ASP A 280 -20.73 -4.07 -21.77
C ASP A 280 -20.49 -4.72 -20.40
N ILE A 281 -21.31 -4.35 -19.42
CA ILE A 281 -21.36 -4.98 -18.11
C ILE A 281 -22.34 -6.15 -18.18
N ASN A 282 -21.82 -7.37 -18.08
CA ASN A 282 -22.60 -8.60 -18.12
C ASN A 282 -22.34 -9.43 -16.85
N LEU A 283 -23.28 -9.41 -15.91
CA LEU A 283 -23.27 -10.25 -14.71
C LEU A 283 -24.46 -11.21 -14.74
N PRO A 284 -24.28 -12.43 -15.25
CA PRO A 284 -25.30 -13.47 -15.15
C PRO A 284 -25.54 -13.87 -13.70
N TYR A 285 -26.80 -14.16 -13.35
CA TYR A 285 -27.18 -14.59 -11.99
C TYR A 285 -26.68 -13.61 -10.93
N VAL A 286 -26.84 -12.31 -11.19
CA VAL A 286 -26.37 -11.25 -10.28
C VAL A 286 -27.10 -11.31 -8.94
N THR A 287 -28.40 -11.66 -8.98
CA THR A 287 -29.25 -11.91 -7.82
C THR A 287 -30.45 -12.77 -8.25
N ALA A 288 -31.40 -13.04 -7.34
CA ALA A 288 -32.64 -13.73 -7.64
C ALA A 288 -33.83 -13.08 -6.93
N ASP A 289 -35.02 -13.16 -7.52
CA ASP A 289 -36.28 -12.76 -6.88
C ASP A 289 -37.32 -13.89 -6.99
N ALA A 290 -38.58 -13.59 -6.62
CA ALA A 290 -39.67 -14.57 -6.70
C ALA A 290 -39.97 -15.10 -8.11
N THR A 291 -39.50 -14.42 -9.17
CA THR A 291 -39.65 -14.83 -10.57
C THR A 291 -38.49 -15.68 -11.08
N GLY A 292 -37.41 -15.81 -10.29
CA GLY A 292 -36.23 -16.59 -10.62
C GLY A 292 -34.95 -15.75 -10.66
N PRO A 293 -33.88 -16.28 -11.27
CA PRO A 293 -32.60 -15.58 -11.34
C PRO A 293 -32.68 -14.33 -12.22
N LYS A 294 -31.93 -13.30 -11.84
CA LYS A 294 -31.79 -12.04 -12.58
C LYS A 294 -30.39 -11.90 -13.14
N HIS A 295 -30.29 -11.22 -14.27
CA HIS A 295 -29.05 -10.96 -14.97
C HIS A 295 -28.91 -9.45 -15.17
N LEU A 296 -27.72 -8.90 -14.92
CA LEU A 296 -27.40 -7.54 -15.30
C LEU A 296 -26.73 -7.57 -16.68
N ASN A 297 -27.35 -6.92 -17.65
CA ASN A 297 -26.75 -6.67 -18.95
C ASN A 297 -26.92 -5.18 -19.28
N MET A 298 -25.83 -4.43 -19.19
CA MET A 298 -25.85 -2.98 -19.32
C MET A 298 -24.69 -2.50 -20.17
N LYS A 299 -25.00 -1.68 -21.18
CA LYS A 299 -23.99 -0.98 -21.96
C LYS A 299 -23.72 0.39 -21.35
N ILE A 300 -22.44 0.71 -21.14
CA ILE A 300 -21.99 2.02 -20.68
C ILE A 300 -21.06 2.62 -21.74
N THR A 301 -21.32 3.85 -22.15
CA THR A 301 -20.44 4.61 -23.05
C THR A 301 -19.45 5.45 -22.25
N ARG A 302 -18.31 5.81 -22.86
CA ARG A 302 -17.34 6.74 -22.26
C ARG A 302 -18.01 8.06 -21.91
N ALA A 303 -18.78 8.63 -22.83
CA ALA A 303 -19.53 9.87 -22.60
C ALA A 303 -20.47 9.77 -21.38
N LYS A 304 -21.08 8.60 -21.14
CA LYS A 304 -21.91 8.41 -19.94
C LYS A 304 -21.07 8.37 -18.68
N PHE A 305 -19.96 7.61 -18.69
CA PHE A 305 -19.02 7.58 -17.57
C PHE A 305 -18.46 8.98 -17.25
N GLU A 306 -17.99 9.71 -18.27
CA GLU A 306 -17.49 11.08 -18.15
C GLU A 306 -18.54 12.02 -17.54
N SER A 307 -19.82 11.90 -17.94
CA SER A 307 -20.90 12.69 -17.31
C SER A 307 -21.14 12.37 -15.82
N LEU A 308 -20.75 11.18 -15.35
CA LEU A 308 -20.88 10.78 -13.95
C LEU A 308 -19.71 11.27 -13.10
N ILE A 309 -18.51 11.41 -13.68
CA ILE A 309 -17.29 11.81 -12.98
C ILE A 309 -16.88 13.27 -13.17
N GLU A 310 -17.52 14.02 -14.07
CA GLU A 310 -17.15 15.42 -14.40
C GLU A 310 -16.96 16.29 -13.15
N GLY A 311 -17.87 16.21 -12.17
CA GLY A 311 -17.75 16.94 -10.91
C GLY A 311 -16.55 16.50 -10.04
N LEU A 312 -16.16 15.23 -10.10
CA LEU A 312 -14.99 14.71 -9.39
C LEU A 312 -13.68 15.13 -10.06
N VAL A 313 -13.64 15.15 -11.41
CA VAL A 313 -12.49 15.66 -12.16
C VAL A 313 -12.35 17.17 -11.96
N GLN A 314 -13.44 17.94 -11.92
CA GLN A 314 -13.35 19.37 -11.67
C GLN A 314 -12.85 19.69 -10.24
N ARG A 315 -13.19 18.84 -9.25
CA ARG A 315 -12.68 18.95 -7.87
C ARG A 315 -11.16 18.83 -7.77
N SER A 316 -10.49 18.08 -8.65
CA SER A 316 -9.03 17.98 -8.63
C SER A 316 -8.32 19.19 -9.27
N ILE A 317 -9.01 19.98 -10.10
CA ILE A 317 -8.42 21.19 -10.71
C ILE A 317 -8.33 22.35 -9.72
N ASP A 318 -9.22 22.42 -8.72
CA ASP A 318 -9.22 23.51 -7.74
C ASP A 318 -7.97 23.53 -6.83
N PRO A 319 -7.47 22.39 -6.31
CA PRO A 319 -6.17 22.33 -5.67
C PRO A 319 -5.01 22.76 -6.57
N CYS A 320 -5.06 22.49 -7.89
CA CYS A 320 -4.01 22.93 -8.82
C CYS A 320 -3.91 24.47 -8.89
N LYS A 321 -5.05 25.17 -8.87
CA LYS A 321 -5.08 26.64 -8.79
C LYS A 321 -4.45 27.15 -7.49
N THR A 322 -4.72 26.46 -6.39
CA THR A 322 -4.20 26.82 -5.07
C THR A 322 -2.69 26.60 -5.00
N ALA A 323 -2.19 25.45 -5.45
CA ALA A 323 -0.76 25.15 -5.49
C ALA A 323 0.01 26.16 -6.35
N LEU A 324 -0.45 26.45 -7.59
CA LEU A 324 0.19 27.48 -8.43
C LEU A 324 0.23 28.85 -7.75
N LYS A 325 -0.86 29.26 -7.11
CA LYS A 325 -0.93 30.52 -6.36
C LYS A 325 0.05 30.53 -5.18
N ASP A 326 0.13 29.44 -4.42
CA ASP A 326 1.03 29.33 -3.27
C ASP A 326 2.51 29.33 -3.70
N ALA A 327 2.84 28.72 -4.84
CA ALA A 327 4.17 28.80 -5.45
C ALA A 327 4.49 30.17 -6.08
N GLY A 328 3.51 31.07 -6.21
CA GLY A 328 3.67 32.36 -6.87
C GLY A 328 3.84 32.26 -8.38
N LEU A 329 3.32 31.20 -9.02
CA LEU A 329 3.48 30.90 -10.44
C LEU A 329 2.14 30.90 -11.18
N SER A 330 2.20 31.15 -12.47
CA SER A 330 1.13 30.92 -13.43
C SER A 330 1.28 29.55 -14.10
N ALA A 331 0.19 29.01 -14.65
CA ALA A 331 0.21 27.75 -15.39
C ALA A 331 1.20 27.76 -16.59
N SER A 332 1.42 28.93 -17.20
CA SER A 332 2.37 29.11 -18.31
C SER A 332 3.84 29.03 -17.91
N GLU A 333 4.16 29.12 -16.61
CA GLU A 333 5.52 29.04 -16.08
C GLU A 333 5.91 27.61 -15.68
N ILE A 334 4.99 26.65 -15.76
CA ILE A 334 5.29 25.23 -15.59
C ILE A 334 5.90 24.73 -16.90
N ASP A 335 7.04 24.05 -16.85
CA ASP A 335 7.76 23.48 -17.98
C ASP A 335 7.21 22.10 -18.38
N ASP A 336 7.02 21.20 -17.40
CA ASP A 336 6.48 19.86 -17.61
C ASP A 336 5.33 19.55 -16.66
N VAL A 337 4.32 18.85 -17.17
CA VAL A 337 3.23 18.29 -16.36
C VAL A 337 3.38 16.78 -16.33
N ILE A 338 3.45 16.19 -15.15
CA ILE A 338 3.64 14.77 -14.94
C ILE A 338 2.35 14.20 -14.35
N LEU A 339 1.84 13.13 -14.97
CA LEU A 339 0.68 12.40 -14.47
C LEU A 339 1.15 11.14 -13.73
N VAL A 340 0.66 10.97 -12.51
CA VAL A 340 0.94 9.82 -11.64
C VAL A 340 -0.38 9.25 -11.13
N GLY A 341 -0.41 7.94 -10.88
CA GLY A 341 -1.61 7.24 -10.41
C GLY A 341 -2.52 6.78 -11.55
N GLY A 342 -3.04 5.55 -11.42
CA GLY A 342 -3.80 4.87 -12.49
C GLY A 342 -5.05 5.61 -12.95
N SER A 343 -5.68 6.45 -12.12
CA SER A 343 -6.88 7.21 -12.50
C SER A 343 -6.58 8.35 -13.48
N THR A 344 -5.31 8.75 -13.63
CA THR A 344 -4.89 9.69 -14.68
C THR A 344 -4.93 9.10 -16.09
N ARG A 345 -5.12 7.78 -16.22
CA ARG A 345 -5.32 7.11 -17.52
C ARG A 345 -6.69 7.43 -18.14
N VAL A 346 -7.62 7.99 -17.37
CA VAL A 346 -8.94 8.41 -17.87
C VAL A 346 -8.79 9.60 -18.84
N PRO A 347 -9.27 9.52 -20.10
CA PRO A 347 -9.10 10.58 -21.09
C PRO A 347 -9.61 11.97 -20.65
N MET A 348 -10.76 12.04 -19.97
CA MET A 348 -11.29 13.30 -19.42
C MET A 348 -10.34 13.95 -18.40
N VAL A 349 -9.65 13.15 -17.57
CA VAL A 349 -8.65 13.68 -16.61
C VAL A 349 -7.48 14.30 -17.37
N GLN A 350 -6.93 13.61 -18.38
CA GLN A 350 -5.84 14.13 -19.20
C GLN A 350 -6.24 15.40 -19.96
N ALA A 351 -7.48 15.44 -20.48
CA ALA A 351 -8.02 16.60 -21.17
C ALA A 351 -8.16 17.80 -20.22
N ALA A 352 -8.72 17.61 -19.02
CA ALA A 352 -8.88 18.66 -18.02
C ALA A 352 -7.53 19.22 -17.55
N VAL A 353 -6.54 18.34 -17.30
CA VAL A 353 -5.17 18.75 -16.93
C VAL A 353 -4.51 19.53 -18.07
N LYS A 354 -4.60 19.03 -19.31
CA LYS A 354 -4.06 19.71 -20.50
C LYS A 354 -4.70 21.09 -20.71
N GLU A 355 -6.01 21.20 -20.56
CA GLU A 355 -6.74 22.47 -20.68
C GLU A 355 -6.30 23.46 -19.61
N PHE A 356 -6.16 23.00 -18.36
CA PHE A 356 -5.77 23.85 -17.24
C PHE A 356 -4.32 24.37 -17.35
N PHE A 357 -3.36 23.50 -17.65
CA PHE A 357 -1.95 23.90 -17.78
C PHE A 357 -1.59 24.45 -19.17
N GLY A 358 -2.48 24.31 -20.15
CA GLY A 358 -2.25 24.72 -21.53
C GLY A 358 -1.16 23.91 -22.26
N LYS A 359 -0.79 22.73 -21.75
CA LYS A 359 0.24 21.87 -22.35
C LYS A 359 -0.04 20.39 -22.19
N GLU A 360 0.51 19.59 -23.09
CA GLU A 360 0.43 18.14 -23.04
C GLU A 360 1.25 17.61 -21.85
N PRO A 361 0.66 16.74 -21.01
CA PRO A 361 1.42 16.03 -20.00
C PRO A 361 2.45 15.09 -20.62
N ARG A 362 3.52 14.83 -19.88
CA ARG A 362 4.57 13.87 -20.20
C ARG A 362 3.98 12.47 -20.37
N LYS A 363 4.44 11.74 -21.39
CA LYS A 363 4.02 10.35 -21.68
C LYS A 363 5.08 9.30 -21.39
N ASP A 364 6.25 9.75 -20.97
CA ASP A 364 7.44 8.93 -20.73
C ASP A 364 7.66 8.65 -19.22
N VAL A 365 6.70 9.02 -18.36
CA VAL A 365 6.68 8.66 -16.94
C VAL A 365 5.66 7.53 -16.75
N ASN A 366 6.04 6.45 -16.09
CA ASN A 366 5.12 5.36 -15.78
C ASN A 366 4.27 5.75 -14.55
N PRO A 367 2.95 5.97 -14.69
CA PRO A 367 2.12 6.46 -13.60
C PRO A 367 1.95 5.46 -12.45
N ASP A 368 2.23 4.17 -12.67
CA ASP A 368 2.04 3.12 -11.65
C ASP A 368 3.36 2.73 -10.92
N GLU A 369 4.50 3.22 -11.40
CA GLU A 369 5.83 2.79 -10.92
C GLU A 369 6.74 3.94 -10.47
N ALA A 370 6.51 5.16 -10.98
CA ALA A 370 7.38 6.31 -10.72
C ALA A 370 7.54 6.61 -9.22
N VAL A 371 6.48 6.43 -8.44
CA VAL A 371 6.48 6.63 -6.99
C VAL A 371 7.41 5.64 -6.28
N ALA A 372 7.29 4.35 -6.57
CA ALA A 372 8.15 3.32 -5.98
C ALA A 372 9.62 3.51 -6.38
N MET A 373 9.88 3.82 -7.66
CA MET A 373 11.23 4.13 -8.15
C MET A 373 11.83 5.34 -7.42
N GLY A 374 11.04 6.39 -7.21
CA GLY A 374 11.43 7.56 -6.44
C GLY A 374 11.78 7.26 -4.98
N ALA A 375 10.97 6.41 -4.34
CA ALA A 375 11.24 5.94 -2.99
C ALA A 375 12.56 5.14 -2.91
N ALA A 376 12.86 4.33 -3.93
CA ALA A 376 14.14 3.61 -4.01
C ALA A 376 15.33 4.56 -4.20
N ILE A 377 15.20 5.61 -5.03
CA ILE A 377 16.22 6.66 -5.18
C ILE A 377 16.47 7.34 -3.83
N GLN A 378 15.41 7.69 -3.10
CA GLN A 378 15.54 8.26 -1.76
C GLN A 378 16.25 7.31 -0.79
N GLY A 379 16.00 5.99 -0.88
CA GLY A 379 16.74 4.98 -0.15
C GLY A 379 18.24 5.00 -0.50
N GLY A 380 18.56 5.09 -1.79
CA GLY A 380 19.94 5.24 -2.28
C GLY A 380 20.64 6.52 -1.81
N VAL A 381 19.91 7.64 -1.67
CA VAL A 381 20.44 8.89 -1.10
C VAL A 381 20.77 8.70 0.39
N LEU A 382 19.94 7.96 1.13
CA LEU A 382 20.14 7.70 2.56
C LEU A 382 21.29 6.72 2.82
N SER A 383 21.52 5.75 1.94
CA SER A 383 22.66 4.84 2.04
C SER A 383 23.98 5.44 1.53
N GLY A 384 23.91 6.54 0.75
CA GLY A 384 25.05 7.16 0.09
C GLY A 384 25.42 6.54 -1.28
N ASP A 385 24.59 5.61 -1.78
CA ASP A 385 24.77 5.00 -3.11
C ASP A 385 24.42 5.98 -4.24
N VAL A 386 23.44 6.86 -3.98
CA VAL A 386 23.09 7.98 -4.85
C VAL A 386 23.67 9.25 -4.23
N ASN A 387 24.67 9.80 -4.89
CA ASN A 387 25.28 11.07 -4.54
C ASN A 387 24.66 12.18 -5.41
N ASP A 388 24.91 13.44 -5.03
CA ASP A 388 24.57 14.61 -5.84
C ASP A 388 23.05 14.83 -6.05
N VAL A 389 22.23 14.43 -5.07
CA VAL A 389 20.79 14.70 -5.04
C VAL A 389 20.40 15.33 -3.70
N LEU A 390 19.88 16.55 -3.74
CA LEU A 390 19.37 17.26 -2.58
C LEU A 390 17.85 17.39 -2.70
N LEU A 391 17.12 16.91 -1.69
CA LEU A 391 15.66 17.03 -1.62
C LEU A 391 15.24 18.03 -0.55
N LEU A 392 14.45 19.02 -0.96
CA LEU A 392 13.81 20.01 -0.08
C LEU A 392 12.29 19.87 -0.22
N ASP A 393 11.66 19.20 0.73
CA ASP A 393 10.20 19.03 0.76
C ASP A 393 9.55 20.05 1.72
N VAL A 394 8.22 20.09 1.80
CA VAL A 394 7.45 21.05 2.61
C VAL A 394 6.39 20.38 3.47
N THR A 395 5.94 21.08 4.52
CA THR A 395 4.70 20.70 5.23
C THR A 395 3.47 21.17 4.45
N PRO A 396 2.46 20.31 4.19
CA PRO A 396 1.30 20.66 3.36
C PRO A 396 0.28 21.59 4.04
N LEU A 397 0.33 21.70 5.37
CA LEU A 397 -0.72 22.33 6.18
C LEU A 397 -0.09 23.21 7.26
N SER A 398 -0.72 24.35 7.53
CA SER A 398 -0.26 25.25 8.60
C SER A 398 -0.45 24.59 9.98
N LEU A 399 0.53 24.79 10.85
CA LEU A 399 0.56 24.30 12.22
C LEU A 399 0.54 25.48 13.19
N GLY A 400 -0.20 25.31 14.27
CA GLY A 400 -0.39 26.37 15.24
C GLY A 400 -1.11 25.90 16.49
N ILE A 401 -1.48 26.87 17.33
CA ILE A 401 -2.17 26.61 18.59
C ILE A 401 -3.48 27.40 18.70
N GLU A 402 -4.42 26.86 19.46
CA GLU A 402 -5.59 27.60 19.90
C GLU A 402 -5.17 28.63 20.95
N THR A 403 -5.57 29.88 20.72
CA THR A 403 -5.38 30.98 21.66
C THR A 403 -6.71 31.50 22.18
N MET A 404 -6.65 32.41 23.15
CA MET A 404 -7.84 33.01 23.78
C MET A 404 -8.82 33.53 22.73
N GLY A 405 -10.09 33.08 22.82
CA GLY A 405 -11.14 33.41 21.86
C GLY A 405 -11.43 32.32 20.82
N GLY A 406 -10.74 31.17 20.90
CA GLY A 406 -10.97 30.05 19.97
C GLY A 406 -10.39 30.30 18.58
N VAL A 407 -9.32 31.09 18.51
CA VAL A 407 -8.65 31.51 17.28
C VAL A 407 -7.37 30.71 17.09
N MET A 408 -7.15 30.26 15.86
CA MET A 408 -5.94 29.57 15.44
C MET A 408 -4.80 30.57 15.25
N THR A 409 -3.75 30.47 16.07
CA THR A 409 -2.51 31.23 15.85
C THR A 409 -1.48 30.32 15.20
N LYS A 410 -1.20 30.57 13.93
CA LYS A 410 -0.22 29.81 13.14
C LYS A 410 1.21 30.14 13.57
N LEU A 411 2.04 29.11 13.72
CA LEU A 411 3.47 29.22 14.00
C LEU A 411 4.31 28.82 12.79
N ILE A 412 3.85 27.82 12.04
CA ILE A 412 4.44 27.36 10.78
C ILE A 412 3.33 27.40 9.74
N GLU A 413 3.52 28.18 8.67
CA GLU A 413 2.56 28.24 7.56
C GLU A 413 2.73 27.00 6.66
N LYS A 414 1.67 26.61 5.95
CA LYS A 414 1.74 25.60 4.88
C LYS A 414 2.82 25.97 3.85
N ASN A 415 3.35 24.96 3.17
CA ASN A 415 4.46 25.04 2.22
C ASN A 415 5.79 25.56 2.82
N THR A 416 5.94 25.55 4.15
CA THR A 416 7.26 25.78 4.77
C THR A 416 8.15 24.56 4.54
N THR A 417 9.37 24.78 4.04
CA THR A 417 10.38 23.72 3.83
C THR A 417 10.69 22.97 5.12
N ILE A 418 10.82 21.65 5.04
CA ILE A 418 11.15 20.76 6.16
C ILE A 418 12.53 20.10 5.94
N PRO A 419 13.29 19.77 7.02
CA PRO A 419 12.96 19.98 8.44
C PRO A 419 12.92 21.47 8.84
N THR A 420 12.07 21.82 9.81
CA THR A 420 11.95 23.20 10.29
C THR A 420 11.61 23.27 11.77
N ARG A 421 12.07 24.34 12.42
CA ARG A 421 11.83 24.59 13.85
C ARG A 421 11.41 26.03 14.08
N LYS A 422 10.30 26.23 14.79
CA LYS A 422 9.79 27.55 15.19
C LYS A 422 9.44 27.55 16.68
N SER A 423 9.85 28.59 17.38
CA SER A 423 9.52 28.79 18.79
C SER A 423 8.82 30.12 18.98
N GLN A 424 7.75 30.14 19.77
CA GLN A 424 7.03 31.34 20.14
C GLN A 424 6.74 31.34 21.65
N THR A 425 6.90 32.49 22.28
CA THR A 425 6.63 32.63 23.72
C THR A 425 5.19 33.12 23.93
N PHE A 426 4.44 32.34 24.70
CA PHE A 426 3.09 32.61 25.19
C PHE A 426 3.13 32.89 26.70
N SER A 427 1.98 33.22 27.27
CA SER A 427 1.85 33.50 28.70
C SER A 427 0.50 33.06 29.25
N THR A 428 0.31 33.14 30.57
CA THR A 428 -0.94 32.80 31.24
C THR A 428 -2.05 33.81 30.93
N ALA A 429 -3.28 33.31 30.79
CA ALA A 429 -4.47 34.12 30.57
C ALA A 429 -5.10 34.63 31.88
N GLU A 430 -4.81 33.97 33.01
CA GLU A 430 -5.38 34.27 34.33
C GLU A 430 -4.29 34.48 35.41
N ASP A 431 -4.64 35.25 36.45
CA ASP A 431 -3.76 35.49 37.60
C ASP A 431 -3.60 34.20 38.42
N ASN A 432 -2.36 33.86 38.78
CA ASN A 432 -2.01 32.64 39.51
C ASN A 432 -2.41 31.32 38.80
N GLN A 433 -2.54 31.34 37.48
CA GLN A 433 -2.77 30.14 36.67
C GLN A 433 -1.62 29.14 36.85
N SER A 434 -1.93 27.98 37.43
CA SER A 434 -0.93 26.94 37.77
C SER A 434 -0.59 25.98 36.63
N ALA A 435 -1.36 26.02 35.54
CA ALA A 435 -1.16 25.17 34.37
C ALA A 435 -1.61 25.88 33.08
N VAL A 436 -0.89 25.68 31.97
CA VAL A 436 -1.26 26.18 30.64
C VAL A 436 -1.54 24.99 29.72
N THR A 437 -2.75 24.93 29.17
CA THR A 437 -3.12 23.95 28.14
C THR A 437 -2.72 24.45 26.77
N ILE A 438 -1.93 23.66 26.05
CA ILE A 438 -1.51 23.94 24.68
C ILE A 438 -2.29 22.99 23.78
N HIS A 439 -3.22 23.55 23.02
CA HIS A 439 -4.00 22.81 22.03
C HIS A 439 -3.41 23.04 20.64
N VAL A 440 -2.84 21.98 20.08
CA VAL A 440 -2.14 22.00 18.78
C VAL A 440 -3.13 21.64 17.67
N LEU A 441 -3.11 22.41 16.58
CA LEU A 441 -4.00 22.22 15.44
C LEU A 441 -3.24 22.27 14.12
N GLN A 442 -3.86 21.70 13.08
CA GLN A 442 -3.40 21.71 11.71
C GLN A 442 -4.53 22.15 10.76
N GLY A 443 -4.29 23.18 9.95
CA GLY A 443 -5.25 23.66 8.95
C GLY A 443 -5.22 25.18 8.69
N GLU A 444 -6.05 25.61 7.75
CA GLU A 444 -6.05 26.97 7.19
C GLU A 444 -7.21 27.86 7.67
N ARG A 445 -8.06 27.38 8.58
CA ARG A 445 -9.20 28.16 9.09
C ARG A 445 -8.75 29.07 10.23
N GLU A 446 -9.28 30.29 10.28
CA GLU A 446 -8.98 31.26 11.36
C GLU A 446 -9.52 30.82 12.73
N VAL A 447 -10.62 30.06 12.76
CA VAL A 447 -11.25 29.56 13.99
C VAL A 447 -10.73 28.17 14.28
N SER A 448 -10.28 27.92 15.52
CA SER A 448 -9.67 26.65 15.94
C SER A 448 -10.58 25.44 15.68
N SER A 449 -11.88 25.56 15.94
CA SER A 449 -12.87 24.49 15.69
C SER A 449 -13.07 24.11 14.22
N GLY A 450 -12.54 24.91 13.29
CA GLY A 450 -12.54 24.60 11.85
C GLY A 450 -11.32 23.81 11.38
N ASN A 451 -10.33 23.58 12.23
CA ASN A 451 -9.08 22.89 11.91
C ASN A 451 -9.03 21.49 12.55
N LYS A 452 -8.08 20.65 12.11
CA LYS A 452 -7.85 19.34 12.72
C LYS A 452 -7.10 19.53 14.03
N SER A 453 -7.69 19.08 15.14
CA SER A 453 -6.98 18.96 16.40
C SER A 453 -5.96 17.83 16.30
N LEU A 454 -4.70 18.13 16.64
CA LEU A 454 -3.64 17.13 16.74
C LEU A 454 -3.46 16.63 18.18
N GLY A 455 -3.78 17.46 19.18
CA GLY A 455 -3.72 17.06 20.57
C GLY A 455 -3.66 18.24 21.52
N GLN A 456 -3.76 17.93 22.82
CA GLN A 456 -3.65 18.90 23.90
C GLN A 456 -2.71 18.37 24.97
N PHE A 457 -1.86 19.23 25.52
CA PHE A 457 -1.06 18.91 26.69
C PHE A 457 -1.00 20.08 27.66
N ASN A 458 -0.83 19.75 28.94
CA ASN A 458 -0.75 20.73 30.01
C ASN A 458 0.70 20.92 30.43
N LEU A 459 1.15 22.17 30.48
CA LEU A 459 2.35 22.55 31.20
C LEU A 459 1.95 22.93 32.62
N ASP A 460 2.12 21.99 33.55
CA ASP A 460 1.73 22.14 34.96
C ASP A 460 2.84 22.72 35.85
N GLU A 461 2.48 23.11 37.08
CA GLU A 461 3.36 23.68 38.11
C GLU A 461 3.97 25.04 37.73
N ILE A 462 3.20 25.86 37.03
CA ILE A 462 3.57 27.26 36.77
C ILE A 462 3.51 28.03 38.09
N PRO A 463 4.59 28.71 38.51
CA PRO A 463 4.60 29.49 39.75
C PRO A 463 3.51 30.58 39.76
N PRO A 464 2.84 30.84 40.90
CA PRO A 464 1.85 31.90 41.00
C PRO A 464 2.43 33.27 40.60
N ALA A 465 1.89 33.86 39.55
CA ALA A 465 2.27 35.17 39.04
C ALA A 465 1.06 35.89 38.43
N PRO A 466 1.08 37.23 38.30
CA PRO A 466 0.06 37.96 37.55
C PRO A 466 -0.04 37.43 36.11
N ARG A 467 -1.24 37.45 35.51
CA ARG A 467 -1.46 37.08 34.11
C ARG A 467 -0.48 37.81 33.18
N GLY A 468 -0.03 37.16 32.12
CA GLY A 468 0.95 37.73 31.20
C GLY A 468 2.40 37.75 31.72
N THR A 469 2.66 37.29 32.95
CA THR A 469 4.02 37.25 33.53
C THR A 469 4.79 35.98 33.17
N PRO A 470 4.24 34.75 33.35
CA PRO A 470 4.95 33.51 33.00
C PRO A 470 5.33 33.48 31.52
N GLN A 471 6.53 33.03 31.19
CA GLN A 471 7.05 33.01 29.83
C GLN A 471 7.11 31.57 29.33
N ILE A 472 6.05 31.14 28.66
CA ILE A 472 5.88 29.76 28.17
C ILE A 472 6.35 29.68 26.71
N GLU A 473 7.53 29.16 26.47
CA GLU A 473 8.05 28.97 25.12
C GLU A 473 7.52 27.66 24.54
N VAL A 474 6.72 27.76 23.48
CA VAL A 474 6.23 26.61 22.73
C VAL A 474 7.06 26.49 21.45
N THR A 475 7.62 25.31 21.21
CA THR A 475 8.46 24.99 20.06
C THR A 475 7.79 23.91 19.24
N PHE A 476 7.66 24.19 17.94
CA PHE A 476 7.22 23.25 16.91
C PHE A 476 8.44 22.84 16.11
N ASP A 477 8.68 21.54 16.03
CA ASP A 477 9.76 20.92 15.27
C ASP A 477 9.16 19.91 14.30
N ILE A 478 9.32 20.13 13.00
CA ILE A 478 8.88 19.19 11.96
C ILE A 478 10.13 18.52 11.40
N ASP A 479 10.17 17.19 11.49
CA ASP A 479 11.30 16.40 11.01
C ASP A 479 11.28 16.20 9.47
N ALA A 480 12.24 15.44 8.95
CA ALA A 480 12.32 15.13 7.52
C ALA A 480 11.21 14.20 6.99
N ASN A 481 10.40 13.60 7.88
CA ASN A 481 9.23 12.79 7.54
C ASN A 481 7.94 13.62 7.49
N GLY A 482 8.02 14.90 7.86
CA GLY A 482 6.87 15.77 8.02
C GLY A 482 6.10 15.52 9.32
N ILE A 483 6.72 14.89 10.32
CA ILE A 483 6.09 14.55 11.61
C ILE A 483 6.40 15.65 12.63
N LEU A 484 5.37 16.08 13.37
CA LEU A 484 5.44 17.19 14.32
C LEU A 484 5.82 16.71 15.74
N ASN A 485 6.84 17.35 16.30
CA ASN A 485 7.19 17.30 17.72
C ASN A 485 6.92 18.66 18.36
N VAL A 486 6.14 18.71 19.44
CA VAL A 486 5.83 19.96 20.15
C VAL A 486 6.37 19.91 21.57
N SER A 487 7.15 20.91 21.94
CA SER A 487 7.61 21.09 23.32
C SER A 487 7.18 22.43 23.88
N ALA A 488 6.92 22.48 25.18
CA ALA A 488 6.65 23.68 25.92
C ALA A 488 7.55 23.79 27.14
N LYS A 489 8.15 24.96 27.33
CA LYS A 489 9.08 25.26 28.39
C LYS A 489 8.65 26.49 29.15
N ASP A 490 8.53 26.40 30.46
CA ASP A 490 8.53 27.60 31.29
C ASP A 490 9.96 28.12 31.43
N LYS A 491 10.22 29.31 30.89
CA LYS A 491 11.54 29.96 30.92
C LYS A 491 12.00 30.33 32.33
N ALA A 492 11.09 30.47 33.30
CA ALA A 492 11.45 30.83 34.68
C ALA A 492 11.97 29.60 35.46
N THR A 493 11.28 28.47 35.36
CA THR A 493 11.61 27.24 36.09
C THR A 493 12.51 26.29 35.32
N ASN A 494 12.64 26.48 34.00
CA ASN A 494 13.17 25.49 33.05
C ASN A 494 12.38 24.17 33.05
N LYS A 495 11.18 24.15 33.63
CA LYS A 495 10.32 22.98 33.53
C LYS A 495 9.84 22.85 32.09
N GLU A 496 10.03 21.67 31.54
CA GLU A 496 9.63 21.33 30.19
C GLU A 496 8.55 20.26 30.25
N GLN A 497 7.57 20.39 29.36
CA GLN A 497 6.66 19.33 28.98
C GLN A 497 6.76 19.25 27.46
N HIS A 498 6.97 18.06 26.94
CA HIS A 498 6.89 17.83 25.51
C HIS A 498 5.78 16.84 25.27
N ILE A 499 5.11 17.02 24.14
CA ILE A 499 4.29 16.01 23.53
C ILE A 499 5.01 15.65 22.24
N THR A 500 5.49 14.41 22.17
CA THR A 500 5.53 13.78 20.86
C THR A 500 4.06 13.57 20.53
N ILE A 501 3.56 14.16 19.43
CA ILE A 501 2.16 14.01 19.06
C ILE A 501 1.94 12.56 18.60
N GLN A 502 1.83 11.66 19.58
CA GLN A 502 1.01 10.47 19.49
C GLN A 502 -0.38 10.97 19.88
N ALA A 503 -1.03 11.64 18.92
CA ALA A 503 -2.31 12.32 19.09
C ALA A 503 -3.30 11.47 19.90
N SER A 504 -4.43 12.04 20.32
CA SER A 504 -5.61 11.27 20.78
C SER A 504 -6.13 10.20 19.79
N SER A 505 -5.40 9.99 18.70
CA SER A 505 -5.53 9.07 17.59
C SER A 505 -4.13 8.49 17.29
N GLY A 506 -4.04 7.21 17.00
CA GLY A 506 -2.79 6.47 16.85
C GLY A 506 -2.65 5.34 17.87
N LEU A 507 -1.60 4.54 17.68
CA LEU A 507 -1.28 3.42 18.55
C LEU A 507 -0.26 3.85 19.61
N SER A 508 -0.43 3.36 20.83
CA SER A 508 0.60 3.44 21.87
C SER A 508 1.78 2.52 21.55
N GLU A 509 2.94 2.78 22.16
CA GLU A 509 4.11 1.91 21.99
C GLU A 509 3.82 0.45 22.42
N ASP A 510 3.04 0.25 23.49
CA ASP A 510 2.60 -1.07 23.95
C ASP A 510 1.70 -1.77 22.92
N GLU A 511 0.79 -1.05 22.26
CA GLU A 511 -0.05 -1.59 21.18
C GLU A 511 0.79 -1.93 19.94
N ILE A 512 1.76 -1.08 19.58
CA ILE A 512 2.67 -1.35 18.46
C ILE A 512 3.50 -2.60 18.74
N GLU A 513 4.08 -2.74 19.93
CA GLU A 513 4.84 -3.94 20.30
C GLU A 513 3.98 -5.21 20.33
N ALA A 514 2.73 -5.11 20.78
CA ALA A 514 1.78 -6.21 20.72
C ALA A 514 1.47 -6.60 19.26
N MET A 515 1.20 -5.61 18.40
CA MET A 515 0.94 -5.83 16.98
C MET A 515 2.16 -6.38 16.23
N VAL A 516 3.38 -5.97 16.60
CA VAL A 516 4.63 -6.55 16.07
C VAL A 516 4.74 -8.03 16.44
N LYS A 517 4.44 -8.41 17.69
CA LYS A 517 4.44 -9.82 18.12
C LYS A 517 3.36 -10.64 17.43
N ASP A 518 2.16 -10.08 17.25
CA ASP A 518 1.07 -10.73 16.52
C ASP A 518 1.44 -10.92 15.04
N ALA A 519 2.04 -9.90 14.43
CA ALA A 519 2.62 -9.94 13.09
C ALA A 519 3.65 -11.07 12.93
N GLU A 520 4.60 -11.19 13.86
CA GLU A 520 5.61 -12.26 13.89
C GLU A 520 4.99 -13.64 14.09
N ALA A 521 3.99 -13.76 14.97
CA ALA A 521 3.28 -15.01 15.21
C ALA A 521 2.56 -15.49 13.94
N HIS A 522 1.91 -14.57 13.21
CA HIS A 522 1.26 -14.89 11.96
C HIS A 522 2.24 -15.26 10.84
N ALA A 523 3.40 -14.61 10.75
CA ALA A 523 4.45 -15.02 9.81
C ALA A 523 4.90 -16.47 10.07
N ALA A 524 4.95 -16.90 11.34
CA ALA A 524 5.25 -18.28 11.70
C ALA A 524 4.09 -19.26 11.39
N GLU A 525 2.83 -18.83 11.48
CA GLU A 525 1.67 -19.61 11.03
C GLU A 525 1.67 -19.79 9.51
N ASP A 526 1.94 -18.72 8.76
CA ASP A 526 2.06 -18.74 7.30
C ASP A 526 3.17 -19.69 6.85
N ALA A 527 4.31 -19.70 7.57
CA ALA A 527 5.40 -20.64 7.33
C ALA A 527 4.98 -22.11 7.51
N LYS A 528 4.20 -22.42 8.56
CA LYS A 528 3.66 -23.78 8.77
C LYS A 528 2.67 -24.18 7.69
N LEU A 529 1.80 -23.26 7.26
CA LEU A 529 0.85 -23.52 6.18
C LEU A 529 1.60 -23.80 4.87
N LYS A 530 2.66 -23.03 4.59
CA LYS A 530 3.55 -23.29 3.46
C LYS A 530 4.18 -24.69 3.52
N GLU A 531 4.73 -25.09 4.67
CA GLU A 531 5.27 -26.44 4.87
C GLU A 531 4.23 -27.55 4.64
N LEU A 532 2.99 -27.33 5.08
CA LEU A 532 1.88 -28.26 4.85
C LEU A 532 1.55 -28.38 3.35
N VAL A 533 1.48 -27.25 2.63
CA VAL A 533 1.24 -27.23 1.18
C VAL A 533 2.39 -27.89 0.41
N GLU A 534 3.64 -27.65 0.81
CA GLU A 534 4.81 -28.33 0.23
C GLU A 534 4.76 -29.84 0.45
N ALA A 535 4.40 -30.30 1.65
CA ALA A 535 4.20 -31.72 1.93
C ALA A 535 3.10 -32.34 1.06
N ARG A 536 1.96 -31.65 0.89
CA ARG A 536 0.88 -32.08 -0.03
C ARG A 536 1.37 -32.18 -1.47
N ASN A 537 2.10 -31.19 -1.96
CA ASN A 537 2.64 -31.19 -3.32
C ASN A 537 3.65 -32.33 -3.56
N GLN A 538 4.54 -32.57 -2.60
CA GLN A 538 5.49 -33.69 -2.65
C GLN A 538 4.76 -35.03 -2.66
N ALA A 539 3.74 -35.16 -1.82
CA ALA A 539 2.90 -36.35 -1.74
C ALA A 539 2.15 -36.61 -3.05
N ASP A 540 1.49 -35.59 -3.64
CA ASP A 540 0.81 -35.69 -4.92
C ASP A 540 1.77 -36.09 -6.06
N ALA A 541 2.96 -35.49 -6.11
CA ALA A 541 3.99 -35.85 -7.07
C ALA A 541 4.44 -37.31 -6.92
N MET A 542 4.60 -37.77 -5.68
CA MET A 542 4.95 -39.16 -5.36
C MET A 542 3.85 -40.14 -5.76
N VAL A 543 2.59 -39.81 -5.48
CA VAL A 543 1.42 -40.60 -5.92
C VAL A 543 1.42 -40.73 -7.43
N HIS A 544 1.54 -39.61 -8.15
CA HIS A 544 1.53 -39.60 -9.61
C HIS A 544 2.69 -40.41 -10.20
N GLY A 545 3.91 -40.19 -9.73
CA GLY A 545 5.10 -40.91 -10.16
C GLY A 545 4.98 -42.42 -9.92
N THR A 546 4.46 -42.81 -8.75
CA THR A 546 4.28 -44.23 -8.42
C THR A 546 3.18 -44.90 -9.25
N LYS A 547 2.05 -44.22 -9.47
CA LYS A 547 0.98 -44.71 -10.37
C LYS A 547 1.51 -44.95 -11.78
N LYS A 548 2.28 -44.00 -12.31
CA LYS A 548 2.89 -44.12 -13.64
C LYS A 548 3.83 -45.34 -13.73
N LEU A 549 4.71 -45.53 -12.74
CA LEU A 549 5.59 -46.70 -12.69
C LEU A 549 4.82 -48.03 -12.61
N LEU A 550 3.71 -48.06 -11.87
CA LEU A 550 2.84 -49.24 -11.80
C LEU A 550 2.19 -49.56 -13.15
N ASP A 551 1.77 -48.54 -13.90
CA ASP A 551 1.21 -48.71 -15.24
C ASP A 551 2.26 -49.20 -16.25
N GLU A 552 3.49 -48.69 -16.18
CA GLU A 552 4.60 -49.07 -17.07
C GLU A 552 5.15 -50.48 -16.78
N GLN A 553 5.21 -50.89 -15.51
CA GLN A 553 5.79 -52.18 -15.07
C GLN A 553 4.73 -53.25 -14.77
N GLY A 554 3.44 -52.99 -15.04
CA GLY A 554 2.31 -53.74 -14.50
C GLY A 554 2.29 -55.26 -14.73
N GLU A 555 3.04 -55.79 -15.71
CA GLU A 555 3.20 -57.23 -15.96
C GLU A 555 4.37 -57.88 -15.16
N GLY A 556 5.29 -57.09 -14.60
CA GLY A 556 6.49 -57.55 -13.87
C GLY A 556 6.45 -57.39 -12.34
N VAL A 557 5.32 -56.93 -11.79
CA VAL A 557 5.12 -56.71 -10.35
C VAL A 557 4.31 -57.86 -9.76
N GLU A 558 4.77 -58.47 -8.67
CA GLU A 558 4.02 -59.53 -8.00
C GLU A 558 2.71 -58.98 -7.42
N ALA A 559 1.64 -59.77 -7.45
CA ALA A 559 0.31 -59.32 -7.03
C ALA A 559 0.29 -58.73 -5.60
N ALA A 560 1.05 -59.33 -4.67
CA ALA A 560 1.16 -58.85 -3.29
C ALA A 560 1.93 -57.51 -3.19
N GLU A 561 2.93 -57.29 -4.05
CA GLU A 561 3.66 -56.02 -4.13
C GLU A 561 2.75 -54.93 -4.72
N LYS A 562 1.99 -55.25 -5.76
CA LYS A 562 1.02 -54.34 -6.37
C LYS A 562 -0.06 -53.89 -5.38
N GLU A 563 -0.66 -54.82 -4.64
CA GLU A 563 -1.69 -54.53 -3.64
C GLU A 563 -1.15 -53.64 -2.50
N ALA A 564 0.10 -53.87 -2.07
CA ALA A 564 0.74 -53.04 -1.04
C ALA A 564 0.97 -51.60 -1.52
N ILE A 565 1.39 -51.40 -2.77
CA ILE A 565 1.61 -50.06 -3.35
C ILE A 565 0.27 -49.35 -3.57
N GLU A 566 -0.73 -50.02 -4.13
CA GLU A 566 -2.08 -49.43 -4.33
C GLU A 566 -2.71 -49.00 -3.00
N LYS A 567 -2.52 -49.78 -1.93
CA LYS A 567 -2.95 -49.40 -0.59
C LYS A 567 -2.21 -48.17 -0.07
N ALA A 568 -0.88 -48.13 -0.21
CA ALA A 568 -0.09 -46.98 0.25
C ALA A 568 -0.45 -45.70 -0.52
N ILE A 569 -0.77 -45.81 -1.81
CA ILE A 569 -1.31 -44.71 -2.63
C ILE A 569 -2.63 -44.21 -2.05
N ALA A 570 -3.60 -45.12 -1.81
CA ALA A 570 -4.91 -44.74 -1.29
C ALA A 570 -4.81 -44.09 0.11
N ASP A 571 -3.95 -44.62 0.99
CA ASP A 571 -3.72 -44.07 2.32
C ASP A 571 -3.10 -42.65 2.24
N LEU A 572 -2.19 -42.42 1.29
CA LEU A 572 -1.59 -41.10 1.07
C LEU A 572 -2.59 -40.11 0.45
N GLU A 573 -3.37 -40.53 -0.54
CA GLU A 573 -4.43 -39.70 -1.14
C GLU A 573 -5.49 -39.27 -0.11
N GLU A 574 -5.77 -40.11 0.89
CA GLU A 574 -6.66 -39.74 1.99
C GLU A 574 -5.98 -38.77 2.97
N ALA A 575 -4.69 -38.97 3.27
CA ALA A 575 -3.93 -38.07 4.15
C ALA A 575 -3.81 -36.65 3.58
N ILE A 576 -3.60 -36.51 2.25
CA ILE A 576 -3.46 -35.20 1.58
C ILE A 576 -4.73 -34.34 1.72
N LYS A 577 -5.92 -34.95 1.88
CA LYS A 577 -7.19 -34.24 2.11
C LYS A 577 -7.30 -33.62 3.50
N GLY A 578 -6.48 -34.08 4.46
CA GLY A 578 -6.41 -33.55 5.81
C GLY A 578 -5.36 -32.44 5.95
N ASP A 579 -5.22 -31.90 7.17
CA ASP A 579 -4.36 -30.78 7.55
C ASP A 579 -3.16 -31.17 8.43
N ASP A 580 -2.92 -32.48 8.61
CA ASP A 580 -1.81 -32.99 9.44
C ASP A 580 -0.57 -33.33 8.59
N LYS A 581 0.42 -32.44 8.62
CA LYS A 581 1.70 -32.63 7.94
C LYS A 581 2.42 -33.92 8.38
N ALA A 582 2.36 -34.28 9.67
CA ALA A 582 3.06 -35.47 10.16
C ALA A 582 2.45 -36.75 9.59
N VAL A 583 1.12 -36.78 9.41
CA VAL A 583 0.43 -37.90 8.75
C VAL A 583 0.79 -37.95 7.27
N ILE A 584 0.83 -36.80 6.57
CA ILE A 584 1.23 -36.74 5.15
C ILE A 584 2.67 -37.25 4.98
N ASP A 585 3.60 -36.81 5.82
CA ASP A 585 5.01 -37.25 5.79
C ASP A 585 5.13 -38.75 6.06
N GLU A 586 4.42 -39.27 7.07
CA GLU A 586 4.39 -40.71 7.40
C GLU A 586 3.90 -41.54 6.21
N LYS A 587 2.79 -41.13 5.58
CA LYS A 587 2.23 -41.84 4.42
C LYS A 587 3.09 -41.70 3.16
N THR A 588 3.76 -40.57 2.98
CA THR A 588 4.73 -40.35 1.90
C THR A 588 5.91 -41.31 2.05
N GLN A 589 6.44 -41.46 3.28
CA GLN A 589 7.52 -42.41 3.57
C GLN A 589 7.07 -43.87 3.42
N ALA A 590 5.82 -44.18 3.80
CA ALA A 590 5.25 -45.51 3.60
C ALA A 590 5.15 -45.87 2.11
N LEU A 591 4.70 -44.93 1.26
CA LEU A 591 4.65 -45.11 -0.19
C LEU A 591 6.06 -45.25 -0.79
N ALA A 592 7.03 -44.46 -0.35
CA ALA A 592 8.43 -44.59 -0.75
C ALA A 592 9.01 -45.98 -0.43
N THR A 593 8.70 -46.49 0.76
CA THR A 593 9.14 -47.83 1.19
C THR A 593 8.46 -48.93 0.37
N ALA A 594 7.15 -48.82 0.12
CA ALA A 594 6.40 -49.79 -0.67
C ALA A 594 6.83 -49.82 -2.16
N SER A 595 7.20 -48.66 -2.71
CA SER A 595 7.61 -48.50 -4.11
C SER A 595 9.10 -48.71 -4.37
N GLN A 596 9.94 -48.88 -3.33
CA GLN A 596 11.39 -49.02 -3.46
C GLN A 596 11.80 -50.11 -4.46
N LYS A 597 11.20 -51.30 -4.37
CA LYS A 597 11.48 -52.41 -5.30
C LYS A 597 11.01 -52.13 -6.73
N LEU A 598 9.95 -51.34 -6.90
CA LEU A 598 9.44 -50.93 -8.20
C LEU A 598 10.45 -50.01 -8.89
N ALA A 599 11.02 -49.07 -8.13
CA ALA A 599 12.09 -48.20 -8.59
C ALA A 599 13.36 -49.00 -8.93
N GLU A 600 13.78 -49.94 -8.09
CA GLU A 600 14.94 -50.82 -8.35
C GLU A 600 14.77 -51.62 -9.66
N LYS A 601 13.56 -52.16 -9.92
CA LYS A 601 13.25 -52.87 -11.18
C LYS A 601 13.26 -51.95 -12.41
N ALA A 602 12.78 -50.71 -12.27
CA ALA A 602 12.80 -49.72 -13.35
C ALA A 602 14.25 -49.32 -13.74
N TYR A 603 15.15 -49.20 -12.76
CA TYR A 603 16.59 -48.95 -13.01
C TYR A 603 17.35 -50.18 -13.52
N ALA A 604 16.87 -51.40 -13.24
CA ALA A 604 17.53 -52.64 -13.63
C ALA A 604 17.25 -53.10 -15.07
N GLN A 605 16.44 -52.38 -15.86
CA GLN A 605 16.30 -52.64 -17.30
C GLN A 605 17.38 -51.90 -18.10
N PRO A 606 18.34 -52.62 -18.72
CA PRO A 606 19.23 -52.01 -19.72
C PRO A 606 18.38 -51.69 -20.96
N GLY A 607 18.43 -50.43 -21.41
CA GLY A 607 17.80 -50.01 -22.66
C GLY A 607 18.21 -50.91 -23.82
N ALA A 608 17.23 -51.67 -24.34
CA ALA A 608 17.40 -52.51 -25.51
C ALA A 608 17.46 -51.63 -26.77
N GLU A 609 18.58 -51.78 -27.48
CA GLU A 609 18.92 -51.44 -28.87
C GLU A 609 17.78 -50.94 -29.79
N ALA A 610 17.97 -49.74 -30.36
CA ALA A 610 17.53 -49.42 -31.71
C ALA A 610 18.45 -48.36 -32.37
N GLY A 611 19.26 -48.81 -33.33
CA GLY A 611 19.55 -48.03 -34.55
C GLY A 611 20.85 -47.21 -34.61
N ALA A 612 21.92 -47.83 -35.11
CA ALA A 612 23.04 -47.14 -35.75
C ALA A 612 22.66 -46.63 -37.17
N GLU A 613 23.45 -45.65 -37.65
CA GLU A 613 23.44 -44.95 -38.96
C GLU A 613 22.50 -43.72 -39.01
N GLN A 614 22.96 -42.46 -39.10
CA GLN A 614 23.73 -41.90 -40.22
C GLN A 614 24.33 -40.51 -39.87
N GLN A 615 25.56 -40.26 -40.33
CA GLN A 615 26.28 -38.98 -40.29
C GLN A 615 25.62 -37.87 -41.14
N GLY A 616 25.71 -36.61 -40.71
CA GLY A 616 25.73 -35.47 -41.63
C GLY A 616 25.37 -34.08 -41.08
N SER A 617 26.39 -33.31 -40.70
CA SER A 617 26.52 -31.83 -40.79
C SER A 617 25.77 -30.87 -39.82
N ALA A 618 26.54 -30.42 -38.82
CA ALA A 618 26.87 -29.02 -38.44
C ALA A 618 25.94 -27.85 -38.82
N ASN A 619 25.44 -27.12 -37.80
CA ASN A 619 25.88 -25.74 -37.47
C ASN A 619 25.07 -25.10 -36.32
N ASN A 620 25.81 -24.68 -35.28
CA ASN A 620 25.76 -23.43 -34.49
C ASN A 620 24.58 -23.01 -33.59
N ALA A 621 25.02 -22.40 -32.47
CA ALA A 621 24.38 -21.54 -31.45
C ALA A 621 23.71 -22.29 -30.28
N ASP A 622 24.40 -22.48 -29.16
CA ASP A 622 24.66 -21.53 -28.03
C ASP A 622 23.45 -21.39 -27.11
N ASP A 623 23.53 -22.01 -25.92
CA ASP A 623 22.99 -21.50 -24.64
C ASP A 623 23.59 -22.32 -23.47
N ASP A 624 24.62 -21.76 -22.85
CA ASP A 624 25.19 -22.18 -21.56
C ASP A 624 24.30 -21.66 -20.42
N ILE A 625 23.58 -22.57 -19.74
CA ILE A 625 23.02 -22.33 -18.41
C ILE A 625 23.89 -23.11 -17.42
N VAL A 626 24.64 -22.37 -16.59
CA VAL A 626 25.46 -22.91 -15.51
C VAL A 626 24.66 -22.79 -14.22
N ASP A 627 24.17 -23.91 -13.71
CA ASP A 627 23.70 -24.03 -12.33
C ASP A 627 24.92 -24.02 -11.39
N ALA A 628 24.97 -23.04 -10.48
CA ALA A 628 25.96 -22.98 -9.41
C ALA A 628 25.40 -23.60 -8.13
N GLU A 629 26.03 -24.68 -7.68
CA GLU A 629 25.83 -25.28 -6.36
C GLU A 629 26.31 -24.31 -5.25
N PHE A 630 25.47 -24.08 -4.24
CA PHE A 630 25.82 -23.32 -3.03
C PHE A 630 26.01 -24.31 -1.87
N GLU A 631 27.18 -24.26 -1.22
CA GLU A 631 27.55 -25.05 -0.04
C GLU A 631 27.62 -24.10 1.17
N GLU A 632 26.87 -24.38 2.24
CA GLU A 632 26.86 -23.59 3.48
C GLU A 632 28.21 -23.72 4.23
N VAL A 633 28.83 -22.58 4.54
CA VAL A 633 29.97 -22.52 5.47
C VAL A 633 29.49 -21.97 6.82
N ASN A 634 29.46 -22.86 7.82
CA ASN A 634 29.38 -22.51 9.24
C ASN A 634 30.71 -21.88 9.70
N ASP A 635 30.69 -20.69 10.31
CA ASP A 635 31.84 -20.15 11.03
C ASP A 635 31.45 -19.66 12.45
N ASP A 636 31.42 -20.62 13.37
CA ASP A 636 31.76 -20.38 14.77
C ASP A 636 33.29 -20.20 14.89
N LYS A 637 33.77 -18.95 15.10
CA LYS A 637 34.94 -18.51 15.91
C LYS A 637 35.63 -17.24 15.37
N LYS A 638 35.28 -16.08 15.93
CA LYS A 638 36.20 -15.21 16.72
C LYS A 638 35.56 -13.91 17.18
#